data_AF-A0A2P7QYM5-F1
#
_entry.id   AF-A0A2P7QYM5-F1
#
_cell.length_a   1.000
_cell.length_b   1.000
_cell.length_c   1.000
_cell.angle_alpha   90.00
_cell.angle_beta   90.00
_cell.angle_gamma   90.00
#
_symmetry.space_group_name_H-M   'P 1'
#
loop_
_entity.id
_entity.type
_entity.pdbx_description
1 polymer ?
#
loop_
_entity_poly.entity_id
_entity_poly.type
_entity_poly.pdbx_seq_one_letter_code
_entity_poly.pdbx_strand_id
1 'polypeptide(L)'
;MTKPLSELPVRAAAHDVHVRRWPEQPQRVDGRRGDDPVRLISRLKFEAAILVLLLVTFAAVQFQGLFTAKSLSITPGNLASFAPYSYTDAPSGGTSTITLDPKRVMRWSCELRGGYAYPFCGYGMIFDKSDRGEGLDFSKFQTVTLNVRYTGAASKMRVALINHDPRHKVAGGKPNQIEFPVRQGQQTVTLNLENLFVAEWWAAANNLPAEVAAPRIDNVTAIEVQPGSDAAVGHYDFELDSITFAGRQISQAQYYLLLLGIWVLLIGGFLIHRFFQVRRSFEARHERQVQESRELEAAKAMAESASAAKSAFLANMSHELRTPLNAILGYAQLLERETLTDRQAVAAQTIHQSGAHLLTLITDILDLSKIEAGRLELMPASFDLHACIGTVANIMRIRAEEKGLAFLCALEDHVPQTVIGDEKRLRQVLINLLGNALKFTGAGQVSLVVSATTAEAGGNRLRVEVRDTGIGMKTEHLPLIFEAFEQVGDAERRAGGTGLGLSITRRIVALMGGTIEVESREGEGSRFWFDIPLETVSALSAPKRTEAEAVGGYAGPRRRLLVVDDDESNRALLVTTLAELGFGTDEAANGAEALDRIVDARPDLVLTGLKMPVMDGCAFAGRVRSDPNLADLPVIIFSANPDAQTRKRALAAGAAAFLASPILAEDLKATLASQLALAWTHGVIVEAKAIKDGAIVPPPSAQLETLMQLALAGNMRAIRKFADDLAVADPHCGAFAERLKTLAAGYQSPAILDLVSYHLNARQAA
;
A
#
# COMPACT_ATOMS: atom_id res chain seq x y z
N MET A 1 73.16 12.42 17.50
CA MET A 1 73.43 12.05 16.10
C MET A 1 72.24 12.49 15.26
N THR A 2 72.42 13.60 14.57
CA THR A 2 71.52 14.18 13.57
C THR A 2 71.75 13.52 12.20
N LYS A 3 70.70 13.11 11.50
CA LYS A 3 70.47 13.53 10.10
C LYS A 3 69.06 13.15 9.60
N PRO A 4 68.48 13.96 8.69
CA PRO A 4 67.07 13.94 8.31
C PRO A 4 66.83 13.20 6.99
N LEU A 5 65.56 12.88 6.71
CA LEU A 5 65.09 12.48 5.39
C LEU A 5 63.96 13.43 4.96
N SER A 6 64.37 14.41 4.16
CA SER A 6 63.55 15.07 3.16
C SER A 6 63.39 14.11 1.97
N GLU A 7 62.15 13.88 1.52
CA GLU A 7 61.74 13.90 0.10
C GLU A 7 60.24 13.58 -0.04
N LEU A 8 59.56 14.47 -0.77
CA LEU A 8 58.13 14.57 -1.14
C LEU A 8 57.76 13.49 -2.20
N PRO A 9 56.46 13.14 -2.47
CA PRO A 9 55.45 14.11 -2.90
C PRO A 9 54.00 13.90 -2.42
N VAL A 10 53.38 15.01 -2.04
CA VAL A 10 51.93 15.18 -1.93
C VAL A 10 51.33 15.20 -3.34
N ARG A 11 50.59 14.15 -3.71
CA ARG A 11 49.65 14.20 -4.82
C ARG A 11 48.31 14.74 -4.30
N ALA A 12 47.99 15.95 -4.71
CA ALA A 12 46.64 16.50 -4.65
C ALA A 12 45.74 15.71 -5.61
N ALA A 13 44.69 15.11 -5.06
CA ALA A 13 43.49 14.74 -5.82
C ALA A 13 42.31 15.34 -5.06
N ALA A 14 41.79 16.43 -5.62
CA ALA A 14 40.56 17.06 -5.21
C ALA A 14 39.42 16.05 -5.35
N HIS A 15 38.67 15.83 -4.27
CA HIS A 15 37.32 15.31 -4.35
C HIS A 15 36.38 16.34 -3.73
N ASP A 16 35.66 17.01 -4.64
CA ASP A 16 34.53 17.88 -4.38
C ASP A 16 33.53 17.21 -3.44
N VAL A 17 33.46 17.73 -2.22
CA VAL A 17 32.31 17.50 -1.33
C VAL A 17 31.19 18.41 -1.83
N HIS A 18 30.47 17.95 -2.86
CA HIS A 18 29.17 18.52 -3.20
C HIS A 18 28.19 18.19 -2.06
N VAL A 19 27.96 19.16 -1.19
CA VAL A 19 26.84 19.21 -0.25
C VAL A 19 25.54 19.16 -1.09
N ARG A 20 24.99 17.95 -1.29
CA ARG A 20 23.64 17.79 -1.84
C ARG A 20 22.64 18.21 -0.76
N ARG A 21 21.92 19.29 -1.03
CA ARG A 21 20.73 19.70 -0.28
C ARG A 21 19.75 18.53 -0.19
N TRP A 22 19.17 18.38 0.99
CA TRP A 22 18.06 17.47 1.26
C TRP A 22 16.89 17.75 0.30
N PRO A 23 16.17 16.73 -0.20
CA PRO A 23 14.97 16.97 -1.00
C PRO A 23 13.88 17.51 -0.09
N GLU A 24 13.28 18.62 -0.51
CA GLU A 24 12.15 19.27 0.14
C GLU A 24 10.95 18.30 0.24
N GLN A 25 10.17 18.46 1.32
CA GLN A 25 8.97 17.69 1.65
C GLN A 25 7.96 17.64 0.48
N PRO A 26 7.16 16.55 0.37
CA PRO A 26 6.15 16.43 -0.68
C PRO A 26 5.04 17.46 -0.44
N GLN A 27 4.88 18.41 -1.37
CA GLN A 27 3.76 19.34 -1.35
C GLN A 27 2.44 18.58 -1.51
N ARG A 28 1.49 18.94 -0.62
CA ARG A 28 0.11 18.50 -0.63
C ARG A 28 -0.51 18.64 -2.03
N VAL A 29 -1.19 17.56 -2.44
CA VAL A 29 -2.11 17.51 -3.57
C VAL A 29 -3.22 18.55 -3.36
N ASP A 30 -3.18 19.66 -4.10
CA ASP A 30 -4.31 20.58 -4.22
C ASP A 30 -5.13 20.23 -5.47
N GLY A 31 -6.38 19.85 -5.22
CA GLY A 31 -7.35 19.49 -6.24
C GLY A 31 -7.95 20.74 -6.88
N ARG A 32 -7.36 21.23 -7.97
CA ARG A 32 -8.06 22.08 -8.93
C ARG A 32 -7.72 21.66 -10.35
N ARG A 33 -8.70 21.04 -11.04
CA ARG A 33 -8.71 20.89 -12.49
C ARG A 33 -8.79 22.29 -13.12
N GLY A 34 -7.64 22.90 -13.36
CA GLY A 34 -7.52 23.95 -14.36
C GLY A 34 -7.53 23.29 -15.73
N ASP A 35 -8.55 23.56 -16.54
CA ASP A 35 -8.53 23.20 -17.95
C ASP A 35 -7.34 23.91 -18.60
N ASP A 36 -6.35 23.11 -18.99
CA ASP A 36 -5.11 23.51 -19.63
C ASP A 36 -5.42 24.35 -20.89
N PRO A 37 -5.02 25.63 -20.97
CA PRO A 37 -5.42 26.54 -22.07
C PRO A 37 -5.01 26.02 -23.45
N VAL A 38 -4.00 25.16 -23.53
CA VAL A 38 -3.57 24.48 -24.74
C VAL A 38 -4.64 23.49 -25.26
N ARG A 39 -5.37 22.82 -24.37
CA ARG A 39 -6.49 21.93 -24.74
C ARG A 39 -7.70 22.71 -25.25
N LEU A 40 -7.96 23.89 -24.69
CA LEU A 40 -9.04 24.77 -25.16
C LEU A 40 -8.75 25.31 -26.58
N ILE A 41 -7.52 25.76 -26.83
CA ILE A 41 -7.08 26.31 -28.13
C ILE A 41 -7.08 25.23 -29.22
N SER A 42 -6.67 23.99 -28.88
CA SER A 42 -6.68 22.88 -29.84
C SER A 42 -8.09 22.41 -30.20
N ARG A 43 -9.05 22.45 -29.26
CA ARG A 43 -10.47 22.19 -29.56
C ARG A 43 -11.06 23.26 -30.47
N LEU A 44 -10.79 24.55 -30.21
CA LEU A 44 -11.27 25.65 -31.05
C LEU A 44 -10.76 25.55 -32.50
N LYS A 45 -9.48 25.15 -32.70
CA LYS A 45 -8.91 24.97 -34.05
C LYS A 45 -9.61 23.86 -34.84
N PHE A 46 -9.99 22.77 -34.18
CA PHE A 46 -10.67 21.65 -34.82
C PHE A 46 -12.12 22.00 -35.19
N GLU A 47 -12.86 22.62 -34.27
CA GLU A 47 -14.23 23.06 -34.51
C GLU A 47 -14.31 24.10 -35.64
N ALA A 48 -13.36 25.05 -35.67
CA ALA A 48 -13.26 26.02 -36.75
C ALA A 48 -12.99 25.37 -38.11
N ALA A 49 -12.12 24.35 -38.17
CA ALA A 49 -11.84 23.63 -39.41
C ALA A 49 -13.07 22.88 -39.95
N ILE A 50 -13.85 22.24 -39.06
CA ILE A 50 -15.11 21.60 -39.45
C ILE A 50 -16.10 22.63 -39.99
N LEU A 51 -16.26 23.76 -39.29
CA LEU A 51 -17.19 24.81 -39.71
C LEU A 51 -16.84 25.35 -41.10
N VAL A 52 -15.56 25.62 -41.37
CA VAL A 52 -15.09 26.06 -42.69
C VAL A 52 -15.38 24.99 -43.76
N LEU A 53 -15.11 23.72 -43.48
CA LEU A 53 -15.37 22.63 -44.43
C LEU A 53 -16.86 22.48 -44.76
N LEU A 54 -17.73 22.66 -43.77
CA LEU A 54 -19.18 22.66 -43.95
C LEU A 54 -19.65 23.85 -44.80
N LEU A 55 -19.13 25.05 -44.54
CA LEU A 55 -19.44 26.25 -45.33
C LEU A 55 -19.01 26.11 -46.79
N VAL A 56 -17.81 25.58 -47.03
CA VAL A 56 -17.31 25.32 -48.40
C VAL A 56 -18.17 24.27 -49.10
N THR A 57 -18.56 23.20 -48.40
CA THR A 57 -19.43 22.16 -48.96
C THR A 57 -20.82 22.74 -49.30
N PHE A 58 -21.38 23.55 -48.42
CA PHE A 58 -22.66 24.23 -48.66
C PHE A 58 -22.58 25.13 -49.89
N ALA A 59 -21.51 25.92 -50.02
CA ALA A 59 -21.28 26.75 -51.20
C ALA A 59 -21.15 25.89 -52.48
N ALA A 60 -20.43 24.77 -52.43
CA ALA A 60 -20.31 23.85 -53.58
C ALA A 60 -21.68 23.31 -54.03
N VAL A 61 -22.55 22.93 -53.09
CA VAL A 61 -23.91 22.47 -53.40
C VAL A 61 -24.78 23.59 -53.97
N GLN A 62 -24.74 24.78 -53.38
CA GLN A 62 -25.56 25.92 -53.81
C GLN A 62 -25.17 26.42 -55.21
N PHE A 63 -23.88 26.43 -55.53
CA PHE A 63 -23.35 26.94 -56.80
C PHE A 63 -23.03 25.85 -57.84
N GLN A 64 -23.58 24.64 -57.68
CA GLN A 64 -23.32 23.48 -58.57
C GLN A 64 -23.54 23.77 -60.07
N GLY A 65 -24.49 24.66 -60.41
CA GLY A 65 -24.79 25.02 -61.80
C GLY A 65 -23.61 25.68 -62.52
N LEU A 66 -22.80 26.46 -61.81
CA LEU A 66 -21.61 27.11 -62.39
C LEU A 66 -20.52 26.09 -62.76
N PHE A 67 -20.43 24.99 -62.02
CA PHE A 67 -19.43 23.94 -62.24
C PHE A 67 -19.90 22.84 -63.18
N THR A 68 -21.22 22.69 -63.37
CA THR A 68 -21.81 21.62 -64.18
C THR A 68 -22.36 22.08 -65.52
N ALA A 69 -22.57 23.39 -65.75
CA ALA A 69 -23.14 23.88 -67.00
C ALA A 69 -22.20 23.72 -68.21
N LYS A 70 -22.77 23.37 -69.36
CA LYS A 70 -22.15 23.44 -70.70
C LYS A 70 -22.98 24.41 -71.55
N SER A 71 -22.34 25.37 -72.20
CA SER A 71 -23.02 26.23 -73.18
C SER A 71 -22.17 26.44 -74.42
N LEU A 72 -22.83 26.58 -75.58
CA LEU A 72 -22.23 26.96 -76.85
C LEU A 72 -23.16 28.00 -77.48
N SER A 73 -22.64 29.18 -77.81
CA SER A 73 -23.45 30.23 -78.44
C SER A 73 -22.82 30.66 -79.76
N ILE A 74 -23.65 30.83 -80.79
CA ILE A 74 -23.32 31.39 -82.09
C ILE A 74 -24.01 32.75 -82.17
N THR A 75 -23.24 33.80 -82.41
CA THR A 75 -23.69 35.19 -82.46
C THR A 75 -22.91 35.91 -83.56
N PRO A 76 -23.37 37.08 -84.03
CA PRO A 76 -22.61 37.88 -84.98
C PRO A 76 -21.16 38.14 -84.58
N GLY A 77 -20.88 38.25 -83.28
CA GLY A 77 -19.54 38.53 -82.74
C GLY A 77 -18.55 37.37 -82.79
N ASN A 78 -19.00 36.11 -82.94
CA ASN A 78 -18.13 34.93 -82.97
C ASN A 78 -18.34 34.05 -84.23
N LEU A 79 -18.97 34.60 -85.26
CA LEU A 79 -19.17 33.98 -86.58
C LEU A 79 -17.88 33.51 -87.26
N ALA A 80 -16.73 34.12 -86.94
CA ALA A 80 -15.43 33.74 -87.52
C ALA A 80 -15.06 32.26 -87.28
N SER A 81 -15.63 31.63 -86.25
CA SER A 81 -15.44 30.21 -85.94
C SER A 81 -16.31 29.26 -86.75
N PHE A 82 -17.27 29.78 -87.54
CA PHE A 82 -18.24 28.98 -88.31
C PHE A 82 -18.13 29.31 -89.81
N ALA A 83 -18.46 28.36 -90.68
CA ALA A 83 -18.49 28.60 -92.13
C ALA A 83 -19.93 28.55 -92.65
N PRO A 84 -20.50 29.68 -93.13
CA PRO A 84 -21.85 29.70 -93.65
C PRO A 84 -21.91 29.06 -95.04
N TYR A 85 -23.00 28.37 -95.35
CA TYR A 85 -23.30 27.87 -96.69
C TYR A 85 -24.80 27.97 -96.97
N SER A 86 -25.14 27.93 -98.25
CA SER A 86 -26.51 27.98 -98.73
C SER A 86 -26.80 26.81 -99.64
N TYR A 87 -28.02 26.29 -99.60
CA TYR A 87 -28.45 25.18 -100.44
C TYR A 87 -29.88 25.43 -100.96
N THR A 88 -30.17 24.93 -102.15
CA THR A 88 -31.47 25.08 -102.83
C THR A 88 -31.83 23.80 -103.58
N ASP A 89 -33.06 23.74 -104.07
CA ASP A 89 -33.53 22.67 -104.97
C ASP A 89 -32.91 22.69 -106.39
N ALA A 90 -32.14 23.73 -106.72
CA ALA A 90 -31.55 23.92 -108.05
C ALA A 90 -30.70 22.74 -108.56
N PRO A 91 -29.83 22.10 -107.74
CA PRO A 91 -29.07 20.92 -108.18
C PRO A 91 -29.95 19.71 -108.51
N SER A 92 -31.18 19.67 -108.01
CA SER A 92 -32.16 18.61 -108.26
C SER A 92 -33.17 18.95 -109.36
N GLY A 93 -32.94 20.03 -110.11
CA GLY A 93 -33.80 20.49 -111.20
C GLY A 93 -34.86 21.53 -110.79
N GLY A 94 -34.80 22.06 -109.57
CA GLY A 94 -35.66 23.16 -109.12
C GLY A 94 -35.22 24.54 -109.59
N THR A 95 -36.01 25.56 -109.26
CA THR A 95 -35.76 26.96 -109.65
C THR A 95 -35.76 27.93 -108.48
N SER A 96 -35.78 27.43 -107.24
CA SER A 96 -35.76 28.26 -106.04
C SER A 96 -34.39 28.91 -105.88
N THR A 97 -34.36 30.15 -105.37
CA THR A 97 -33.13 30.92 -105.20
C THR A 97 -32.94 31.37 -103.76
N ILE A 98 -31.70 31.60 -103.38
CA ILE A 98 -31.33 32.13 -102.06
C ILE A 98 -30.37 33.30 -102.26
N THR A 99 -30.60 34.37 -101.50
CA THR A 99 -29.77 35.57 -101.48
C THR A 99 -29.23 35.77 -100.09
N LEU A 100 -27.91 35.90 -99.97
CA LEU A 100 -27.21 36.13 -98.71
C LEU A 100 -26.91 37.62 -98.56
N ASP A 101 -27.03 38.17 -97.34
CA ASP A 101 -26.53 39.52 -97.05
C ASP A 101 -25.02 39.45 -96.71
N PRO A 102 -24.13 39.95 -97.58
CA PRO A 102 -22.68 39.86 -97.35
C PRO A 102 -22.21 40.69 -96.15
N LYS A 103 -23.02 41.65 -95.66
CA LYS A 103 -22.72 42.45 -94.47
C LYS A 103 -23.35 41.87 -93.21
N ARG A 104 -24.37 41.02 -93.34
CA ARG A 104 -25.05 40.34 -92.24
C ARG A 104 -25.15 38.86 -92.54
N VAL A 105 -24.08 38.13 -92.21
CA VAL A 105 -23.94 36.70 -92.53
C VAL A 105 -25.12 35.86 -92.02
N MET A 106 -25.73 36.22 -90.89
CA MET A 106 -26.91 35.54 -90.33
C MET A 106 -28.27 36.02 -90.89
N ARG A 107 -28.27 36.80 -91.98
CA ARG A 107 -29.46 37.26 -92.68
C ARG A 107 -29.45 36.74 -94.12
N TRP A 108 -30.54 36.09 -94.51
CA TRP A 108 -30.73 35.59 -95.85
C TRP A 108 -32.19 35.68 -96.27
N SER A 109 -32.41 35.75 -97.58
CA SER A 109 -33.74 35.68 -98.17
C SER A 109 -33.82 34.50 -99.13
N CYS A 110 -35.00 33.92 -99.21
CA CYS A 110 -35.29 32.65 -99.83
C CYS A 110 -36.50 32.84 -100.74
N GLU A 111 -36.34 32.60 -102.04
CA GLU A 111 -37.44 32.70 -103.01
C GLU A 111 -37.78 31.28 -103.50
N LEU A 112 -38.81 30.69 -102.91
CA LEU A 112 -39.31 29.38 -103.30
C LEU A 112 -40.12 29.53 -104.59
N ARG A 113 -39.74 28.79 -105.64
CA ARG A 113 -40.39 28.83 -106.96
C ARG A 113 -40.95 27.45 -107.32
N GLY A 114 -42.02 27.43 -108.12
CA GLY A 114 -42.59 26.18 -108.62
C GLY A 114 -41.67 25.46 -109.61
N GLY A 115 -42.00 24.21 -109.95
CA GLY A 115 -41.27 23.42 -110.96
C GLY A 115 -40.51 22.20 -110.41
N TYR A 116 -40.42 22.07 -109.09
CA TYR A 116 -39.94 20.86 -108.41
C TYR A 116 -41.01 20.33 -107.47
N ALA A 117 -41.03 19.01 -107.22
CA ALA A 117 -42.08 18.38 -106.40
C ALA A 117 -42.11 18.92 -104.96
N TYR A 118 -40.96 19.34 -104.44
CA TYR A 118 -40.81 19.89 -103.09
C TYR A 118 -39.80 21.06 -103.09
N PRO A 119 -40.23 22.29 -103.42
CA PRO A 119 -39.32 23.43 -103.47
C PRO A 119 -38.68 23.71 -102.10
N PHE A 120 -37.35 23.87 -102.07
CA PHE A 120 -36.64 24.20 -100.83
C PHE A 120 -35.47 25.15 -101.07
N CYS A 121 -35.18 25.92 -100.04
CA CYS A 121 -33.96 26.69 -99.88
C CYS A 121 -33.65 26.75 -98.39
N GLY A 122 -32.38 26.77 -98.05
CA GLY A 122 -31.95 26.78 -96.67
C GLY A 122 -30.56 27.36 -96.50
N TYR A 123 -30.27 27.68 -95.26
CA TYR A 123 -29.03 28.30 -94.84
C TYR A 123 -28.42 27.46 -93.73
N GLY A 124 -27.14 27.15 -93.85
CA GLY A 124 -26.42 26.33 -92.89
C GLY A 124 -25.14 26.99 -92.38
N MET A 125 -24.69 26.53 -91.23
CA MET A 125 -23.40 26.90 -90.63
C MET A 125 -22.65 25.64 -90.23
N ILE A 126 -21.44 25.49 -90.76
CA ILE A 126 -20.54 24.39 -90.43
C ILE A 126 -19.78 24.71 -89.14
N PHE A 127 -19.74 23.75 -88.23
CA PHE A 127 -19.09 23.80 -86.91
C PHE A 127 -17.58 23.53 -86.95
N ASP A 128 -17.11 22.70 -87.88
CA ASP A 128 -15.68 22.44 -88.11
C ASP A 128 -15.25 22.93 -89.50
N LYS A 129 -14.23 23.79 -89.56
CA LYS A 129 -13.66 24.28 -90.83
C LYS A 129 -12.58 23.36 -91.40
N SER A 130 -12.24 22.28 -90.71
CA SER A 130 -11.27 21.31 -91.18
C SER A 130 -11.91 20.36 -92.21
N ASP A 131 -11.24 20.11 -93.33
CA ASP A 131 -11.65 19.11 -94.35
C ASP A 131 -11.64 17.65 -93.81
N ARG A 132 -11.49 17.45 -92.49
CA ARG A 132 -11.39 16.13 -91.86
C ARG A 132 -12.75 15.52 -91.52
N GLY A 133 -13.83 16.31 -91.52
CA GLY A 133 -15.19 15.83 -91.25
C GLY A 133 -15.43 15.41 -89.79
N GLU A 134 -14.64 15.93 -88.84
CA GLU A 134 -14.83 15.70 -87.40
C GLU A 134 -15.86 16.71 -86.86
N GLY A 135 -17.05 16.25 -86.53
CA GLY A 135 -18.10 17.06 -85.92
C GLY A 135 -17.89 17.29 -84.42
N LEU A 136 -18.69 18.16 -83.83
CA LEU A 136 -18.71 18.40 -82.39
C LEU A 136 -19.73 17.47 -81.69
N ASP A 137 -19.43 17.06 -80.46
CA ASP A 137 -20.35 16.28 -79.63
C ASP A 137 -21.36 17.18 -78.90
N PHE A 138 -22.61 17.08 -79.36
CA PHE A 138 -23.76 17.78 -78.79
C PHE A 138 -24.58 16.92 -77.81
N SER A 139 -24.18 15.68 -77.51
CA SER A 139 -24.93 14.76 -76.63
C SER A 139 -25.10 15.28 -75.20
N LYS A 140 -24.27 16.24 -74.78
CA LYS A 140 -24.36 16.90 -73.47
C LYS A 140 -25.20 18.18 -73.46
N PHE A 141 -25.71 18.63 -74.61
CA PHE A 141 -26.67 19.71 -74.70
C PHE A 141 -28.10 19.16 -74.66
N GLN A 142 -28.97 19.87 -73.96
CA GLN A 142 -30.38 19.48 -73.79
C GLN A 142 -31.29 20.36 -74.65
N THR A 143 -30.94 21.63 -74.80
CA THR A 143 -31.77 22.60 -75.52
C THR A 143 -30.95 23.43 -76.48
N VAL A 144 -31.60 23.90 -77.54
CA VAL A 144 -31.11 24.97 -78.43
C VAL A 144 -32.12 26.11 -78.44
N THR A 145 -31.63 27.34 -78.25
CA THR A 145 -32.44 28.56 -78.26
C THR A 145 -32.06 29.42 -79.46
N LEU A 146 -33.05 29.78 -80.26
CA LEU A 146 -32.92 30.57 -81.48
C LEU A 146 -33.60 31.93 -81.27
N ASN A 147 -32.85 33.00 -81.46
CA ASN A 147 -33.42 34.35 -81.58
C ASN A 147 -33.54 34.67 -83.07
N VAL A 148 -34.75 34.62 -83.59
CA VAL A 148 -35.04 34.70 -85.03
C VAL A 148 -36.01 35.83 -85.33
N ARG A 149 -35.75 36.57 -86.40
CA ARG A 149 -36.69 37.47 -87.06
C ARG A 149 -37.07 36.86 -88.40
N TYR A 150 -38.36 36.62 -88.60
CA TYR A 150 -38.89 35.89 -89.75
C TYR A 150 -39.99 36.67 -90.46
N THR A 151 -39.97 36.62 -91.79
CA THR A 151 -41.02 37.16 -92.65
C THR A 151 -41.32 36.18 -93.77
N GLY A 152 -42.50 35.55 -93.80
CA GLY A 152 -42.87 34.60 -94.86
C GLY A 152 -44.20 33.89 -94.63
N ALA A 153 -44.72 33.21 -95.65
CA ALA A 153 -46.06 32.62 -95.60
C ALA A 153 -46.18 31.33 -94.77
N ALA A 154 -45.06 30.73 -94.36
CA ALA A 154 -45.06 29.46 -93.62
C ALA A 154 -45.34 29.69 -92.13
N SER A 155 -46.12 28.79 -91.52
CA SER A 155 -46.42 28.81 -90.08
C SER A 155 -45.41 28.00 -89.27
N LYS A 156 -44.53 27.25 -89.93
CA LYS A 156 -43.44 26.51 -89.29
C LYS A 156 -42.08 26.85 -89.88
N MET A 157 -41.06 26.66 -89.05
CA MET A 157 -39.66 26.59 -89.46
C MET A 157 -39.08 25.23 -89.08
N ARG A 158 -37.97 24.89 -89.73
CA ARG A 158 -37.22 23.68 -89.45
C ARG A 158 -35.76 24.02 -89.16
N VAL A 159 -35.23 23.38 -88.14
CA VAL A 159 -33.79 23.37 -87.84
C VAL A 159 -33.30 21.93 -87.92
N ALA A 160 -32.16 21.71 -88.56
CA ALA A 160 -31.50 20.41 -88.64
C ALA A 160 -30.07 20.50 -88.11
N LEU A 161 -29.70 19.56 -87.23
CA LEU A 161 -28.31 19.28 -86.87
C LEU A 161 -27.82 18.17 -87.79
N ILE A 162 -26.91 18.53 -88.68
CA ILE A 162 -26.31 17.61 -89.63
C ILE A 162 -25.18 16.89 -88.92
N ASN A 163 -25.24 15.57 -88.85
CA ASN A 163 -24.13 14.76 -88.36
C ASN A 163 -23.61 13.82 -89.45
N HIS A 164 -22.32 13.49 -89.37
CA HIS A 164 -21.75 12.41 -90.15
C HIS A 164 -21.76 11.15 -89.28
N ASP A 165 -22.41 10.07 -89.72
CA ASP A 165 -22.44 8.81 -88.97
C ASP A 165 -21.24 7.92 -89.37
N PRO A 166 -20.16 7.84 -88.57
CA PRO A 166 -19.01 7.01 -88.92
C PRO A 166 -19.33 5.50 -88.91
N ARG A 167 -20.46 5.08 -88.33
CA ARG A 167 -20.84 3.68 -88.20
C ARG A 167 -21.46 3.10 -89.47
N HIS A 168 -21.96 3.96 -90.37
CA HIS A 168 -22.58 3.55 -91.62
C HIS A 168 -22.05 4.40 -92.76
N LYS A 169 -21.60 3.78 -93.86
CA LYS A 169 -21.24 4.51 -95.09
C LYS A 169 -22.51 4.97 -95.80
N VAL A 170 -22.99 6.15 -95.45
CA VAL A 170 -24.19 6.79 -96.00
C VAL A 170 -23.82 7.96 -96.88
N ALA A 171 -24.63 8.23 -97.90
CA ALA A 171 -24.43 9.37 -98.79
C ALA A 171 -25.02 10.64 -98.16
N GLY A 172 -24.21 11.69 -98.07
CA GLY A 172 -24.60 12.97 -97.49
C GLY A 172 -24.68 12.98 -95.97
N GLY A 173 -24.70 14.18 -95.38
CA GLY A 173 -24.88 14.35 -93.94
C GLY A 173 -26.28 13.92 -93.48
N LYS A 174 -26.37 13.29 -92.31
CA LYS A 174 -27.64 12.83 -91.73
C LYS A 174 -28.36 14.00 -91.04
N PRO A 175 -29.57 14.39 -91.49
CA PRO A 175 -30.29 15.52 -90.93
C PRO A 175 -31.13 15.10 -89.71
N ASN A 176 -30.67 15.45 -88.51
CA ASN A 176 -31.46 15.32 -87.28
C ASN A 176 -32.21 16.63 -87.09
N GLN A 177 -33.50 16.64 -87.38
CA GLN A 177 -34.29 17.85 -87.54
C GLN A 177 -35.44 17.95 -86.55
N ILE A 178 -35.86 19.19 -86.29
CA ILE A 178 -37.05 19.53 -85.51
C ILE A 178 -37.82 20.63 -86.23
N GLU A 179 -39.13 20.47 -86.31
CA GLU A 179 -40.03 21.52 -86.78
C GLU A 179 -40.69 22.23 -85.61
N PHE A 180 -40.82 23.55 -85.71
CA PHE A 180 -41.41 24.37 -84.67
C PHE A 180 -42.26 25.49 -85.28
N PRO A 181 -43.31 25.94 -84.56
CA PRO A 181 -44.14 27.04 -85.01
C PRO A 181 -43.34 28.36 -85.04
N VAL A 182 -43.53 29.15 -86.10
CA VAL A 182 -42.90 30.45 -86.30
C VAL A 182 -43.96 31.54 -86.45
N ARG A 183 -43.69 32.73 -85.92
CA ARG A 183 -44.51 33.94 -86.14
C ARG A 183 -43.76 34.98 -86.96
N GLN A 184 -44.50 35.84 -87.63
CA GLN A 184 -43.97 37.03 -88.29
C GLN A 184 -43.29 37.96 -87.26
N GLY A 185 -42.15 38.54 -87.62
CA GLY A 185 -41.36 39.41 -86.73
C GLY A 185 -40.35 38.66 -85.86
N GLN A 186 -39.92 39.30 -84.77
CA GLN A 186 -38.87 38.78 -83.88
C GLN A 186 -39.44 37.87 -82.78
N GLN A 187 -38.81 36.73 -82.54
CA GLN A 187 -39.17 35.78 -81.50
C GLN A 187 -37.97 34.99 -80.98
N THR A 188 -38.10 34.49 -79.76
CA THR A 188 -37.16 33.54 -79.14
C THR A 188 -37.83 32.18 -79.08
N VAL A 189 -37.17 31.15 -79.62
CA VAL A 189 -37.66 29.77 -79.63
C VAL A 189 -36.65 28.87 -78.94
N THR A 190 -37.08 28.16 -77.89
CA THR A 190 -36.28 27.13 -77.23
C THR A 190 -36.80 25.75 -77.61
N LEU A 191 -35.91 24.91 -78.12
CA LEU A 191 -36.20 23.59 -78.65
C LEU A 191 -35.48 22.54 -77.80
N ASN A 192 -36.18 21.46 -77.43
CA ASN A 192 -35.57 20.30 -76.77
C ASN A 192 -34.94 19.39 -77.84
N LEU A 193 -33.64 19.11 -77.71
CA LEU A 193 -32.89 18.29 -78.64
C LEU A 193 -33.30 16.81 -78.59
N GLU A 194 -33.97 16.35 -77.53
CA GLU A 194 -34.56 15.00 -77.46
C GLU A 194 -35.72 14.81 -78.47
N ASN A 195 -36.34 15.90 -78.92
CA ASN A 195 -37.45 15.88 -79.88
C ASN A 195 -36.98 15.89 -81.35
N LEU A 196 -35.68 15.79 -81.60
CA LEU A 196 -35.17 15.64 -82.96
C LEU A 196 -35.71 14.34 -83.57
N PHE A 197 -35.95 14.35 -84.87
CA PHE A 197 -36.25 13.18 -85.68
C PHE A 197 -35.41 13.22 -86.95
N VAL A 198 -35.19 12.10 -87.63
CA VAL A 198 -34.39 12.08 -88.85
C VAL A 198 -35.29 12.31 -90.06
N ALA A 199 -34.82 13.10 -91.03
CA ALA A 199 -35.62 13.40 -92.21
C ALA A 199 -35.94 12.12 -93.01
N GLU A 200 -37.23 11.93 -93.33
CA GLU A 200 -37.74 10.70 -93.96
C GLU A 200 -37.11 10.45 -95.33
N TRP A 201 -36.92 11.49 -96.14
CA TRP A 201 -36.30 11.39 -97.46
C TRP A 201 -34.87 10.85 -97.38
N TRP A 202 -34.12 11.22 -96.33
CA TRP A 202 -32.73 10.82 -96.16
C TRP A 202 -32.64 9.35 -95.73
N ALA A 203 -33.52 8.93 -94.81
CA ALA A 203 -33.63 7.54 -94.40
C ALA A 203 -34.02 6.63 -95.58
N ALA A 204 -34.97 7.07 -96.40
CA ALA A 204 -35.39 6.37 -97.61
C ALA A 204 -34.27 6.29 -98.66
N ALA A 205 -33.55 7.38 -98.92
CA ALA A 205 -32.46 7.42 -99.89
C ALA A 205 -31.27 6.52 -99.52
N ASN A 206 -31.04 6.28 -98.23
CA ASN A 206 -29.96 5.43 -97.72
C ASN A 206 -30.42 4.00 -97.37
N ASN A 207 -31.68 3.64 -97.62
CA ASN A 207 -32.26 2.31 -97.38
C ASN A 207 -32.06 1.78 -95.94
N LEU A 208 -32.22 2.65 -94.93
CA LEU A 208 -31.97 2.33 -93.52
C LEU A 208 -33.28 2.00 -92.76
N PRO A 209 -33.30 0.97 -91.89
CA PRO A 209 -34.41 0.72 -90.97
C PRO A 209 -34.61 1.89 -89.98
N ALA A 210 -35.86 2.18 -89.60
CA ALA A 210 -36.21 3.29 -88.71
C ALA A 210 -35.45 3.28 -87.37
N GLU A 211 -35.17 2.09 -86.82
CA GLU A 211 -34.40 1.93 -85.56
C GLU A 211 -32.93 2.36 -85.71
N VAL A 212 -32.32 2.10 -86.87
CA VAL A 212 -30.94 2.52 -87.19
C VAL A 212 -30.90 4.01 -87.56
N ALA A 213 -32.01 4.53 -88.08
CA ALA A 213 -32.20 5.93 -88.40
C ALA A 213 -32.52 6.82 -87.18
N ALA A 214 -32.43 6.32 -85.94
CA ALA A 214 -32.68 7.14 -84.75
C ALA A 214 -31.78 8.41 -84.71
N PRO A 215 -32.29 9.55 -84.20
CA PRO A 215 -31.52 10.79 -84.10
C PRO A 215 -30.26 10.62 -83.28
N ARG A 216 -29.14 11.17 -83.77
CA ARG A 216 -27.88 11.22 -83.02
C ARG A 216 -27.18 12.54 -83.21
N ILE A 217 -26.59 13.06 -82.14
CA ILE A 217 -25.95 14.37 -82.10
C ILE A 217 -24.55 14.30 -81.48
N ASP A 218 -23.89 13.16 -81.60
CA ASP A 218 -22.53 12.89 -81.09
C ASP A 218 -21.41 13.37 -82.03
N ASN A 219 -21.74 13.69 -83.29
CA ASN A 219 -20.78 14.12 -84.31
C ASN A 219 -21.40 15.16 -85.26
N VAL A 220 -21.94 16.25 -84.73
CA VAL A 220 -22.65 17.28 -85.50
C VAL A 220 -21.65 18.18 -86.22
N THR A 221 -21.74 18.21 -87.55
CA THR A 221 -20.86 18.97 -88.43
C THR A 221 -21.45 20.31 -88.84
N ALA A 222 -22.78 20.43 -88.90
CA ALA A 222 -23.45 21.68 -89.25
C ALA A 222 -24.82 21.84 -88.58
N ILE A 223 -25.29 23.08 -88.53
CA ILE A 223 -26.69 23.43 -88.24
C ILE A 223 -27.30 24.09 -89.47
N GLU A 224 -28.47 23.63 -89.89
CA GLU A 224 -29.23 24.14 -91.01
C GLU A 224 -30.57 24.70 -90.55
N VAL A 225 -31.01 25.78 -91.19
CA VAL A 225 -32.28 26.46 -90.94
C VAL A 225 -32.99 26.69 -92.27
N GLN A 226 -34.26 26.29 -92.31
CA GLN A 226 -35.07 26.37 -93.52
C GLN A 226 -36.56 26.59 -93.20
N PRO A 227 -37.38 27.00 -94.19
CA PRO A 227 -38.82 26.97 -94.07
C PRO A 227 -39.34 25.57 -93.65
N GLY A 228 -40.46 25.53 -92.92
CA GLY A 228 -41.08 24.28 -92.50
C GLY A 228 -41.75 23.51 -93.63
N SER A 229 -42.27 22.32 -93.31
CA SER A 229 -43.01 21.45 -94.24
C SER A 229 -44.24 22.10 -94.91
N ASP A 230 -44.77 23.18 -94.35
CA ASP A 230 -45.94 23.92 -94.84
C ASP A 230 -45.59 25.12 -95.74
N ALA A 231 -44.32 25.27 -96.12
CA ALA A 231 -43.89 26.37 -96.97
C ALA A 231 -44.47 26.29 -98.39
N ALA A 232 -45.16 27.36 -98.79
CA ALA A 232 -45.65 27.55 -100.16
C ALA A 232 -44.64 28.33 -101.03
N VAL A 233 -44.85 28.32 -102.34
CA VAL A 233 -44.12 29.21 -103.28
C VAL A 233 -44.27 30.67 -102.83
N GLY A 234 -43.15 31.40 -102.71
CA GLY A 234 -43.14 32.75 -102.17
C GLY A 234 -41.78 33.22 -101.68
N HIS A 235 -41.75 34.45 -101.15
CA HIS A 235 -40.57 35.08 -100.59
C HIS A 235 -40.51 34.90 -99.07
N TYR A 236 -39.32 34.60 -98.55
CA TYR A 236 -39.05 34.33 -97.16
C TYR A 236 -37.78 35.06 -96.71
N ASP A 237 -37.88 35.91 -95.70
CA ASP A 237 -36.76 36.59 -95.07
C ASP A 237 -36.46 36.01 -93.68
N PHE A 238 -35.18 35.78 -93.42
CA PHE A 238 -34.68 35.24 -92.17
C PHE A 238 -33.52 36.10 -91.64
N GLU A 239 -33.52 36.37 -90.34
CA GLU A 239 -32.40 36.97 -89.62
C GLU A 239 -32.26 36.27 -88.26
N LEU A 240 -31.07 35.76 -87.95
CA LEU A 240 -30.76 35.15 -86.66
C LEU A 240 -29.87 36.07 -85.83
N ASP A 241 -30.33 36.45 -84.63
CA ASP A 241 -29.55 37.24 -83.68
C ASP A 241 -28.59 36.34 -82.87
N SER A 242 -29.02 35.13 -82.52
CA SER A 242 -28.19 34.14 -81.82
C SER A 242 -28.75 32.72 -81.87
N ILE A 243 -27.85 31.73 -81.79
CA ILE A 243 -28.16 30.32 -81.53
C ILE A 243 -27.41 29.89 -80.27
N THR A 244 -28.11 29.48 -79.22
CA THR A 244 -27.50 29.09 -77.94
C THR A 244 -27.89 27.67 -77.54
N PHE A 245 -26.91 26.79 -77.46
CA PHE A 245 -27.04 25.44 -76.91
C PHE A 245 -26.73 25.44 -75.42
N ALA A 246 -27.59 24.82 -74.61
CA ALA A 246 -27.43 24.73 -73.16
C ALA A 246 -27.57 23.28 -72.67
N GLY A 247 -26.71 22.88 -71.73
CA GLY A 247 -26.65 21.52 -71.20
C GLY A 247 -25.79 21.38 -69.95
N ARG A 248 -25.43 20.14 -69.60
CA ARG A 248 -24.63 19.82 -68.41
C ARG A 248 -23.44 18.92 -68.74
N GLN A 249 -22.24 19.28 -68.29
CA GLN A 249 -21.01 18.49 -68.45
C GLN A 249 -21.00 17.21 -67.60
N ILE A 250 -21.57 17.28 -66.41
CA ILE A 250 -21.60 16.23 -65.39
C ILE A 250 -23.03 16.15 -64.83
N SER A 251 -23.53 14.95 -64.56
CA SER A 251 -24.85 14.79 -63.96
C SER A 251 -24.86 15.22 -62.49
N GLN A 252 -26.04 15.57 -61.95
CA GLN A 252 -26.16 15.92 -60.53
C GLN A 252 -25.71 14.77 -59.61
N ALA A 253 -26.05 13.53 -59.96
CA ALA A 253 -25.62 12.35 -59.21
C ALA A 253 -24.09 12.22 -59.19
N GLN A 254 -23.43 12.40 -60.34
CA GLN A 254 -21.97 12.35 -60.43
C GLN A 254 -21.32 13.47 -59.60
N TYR A 255 -21.90 14.68 -59.60
CA TYR A 255 -21.40 15.79 -58.79
C TYR A 255 -21.47 15.50 -57.28
N TYR A 256 -22.61 14.99 -56.79
CA TYR A 256 -22.74 14.60 -55.38
C TYR A 256 -21.84 13.42 -55.00
N LEU A 257 -21.64 12.45 -55.88
CA LEU A 257 -20.69 11.35 -55.65
C LEU A 257 -19.25 11.86 -55.51
N LEU A 258 -18.84 12.85 -56.31
CA LEU A 258 -17.53 13.48 -56.16
C LEU A 258 -17.39 14.19 -54.81
N LEU A 259 -18.40 14.95 -54.40
CA LEU A 259 -18.43 15.60 -53.07
C LEU A 259 -18.34 14.56 -51.94
N LEU A 260 -19.11 13.47 -52.03
CA LEU A 260 -19.08 12.41 -51.03
C LEU A 260 -17.72 11.70 -50.98
N GLY A 261 -17.10 11.45 -52.13
CA GLY A 261 -15.74 10.88 -52.20
C GLY A 261 -14.69 11.74 -51.51
N ILE A 262 -14.76 13.07 -51.69
CA ILE A 262 -13.88 14.03 -50.97
C ILE A 262 -14.09 13.92 -49.46
N TRP A 263 -15.34 13.87 -48.99
CA TRP A 263 -15.65 13.72 -47.56
C TRP A 263 -15.12 12.42 -46.96
N VAL A 264 -15.27 11.29 -47.66
CA VAL A 264 -14.76 9.99 -47.21
C VAL A 264 -13.23 10.03 -47.07
N LEU A 265 -12.52 10.62 -48.03
CA LEU A 265 -11.07 10.77 -47.97
C LEU A 265 -10.62 11.67 -46.80
N LEU A 266 -11.30 12.80 -46.58
CA LEU A 266 -10.99 13.71 -45.47
C LEU A 266 -11.22 13.06 -44.10
N ILE A 267 -12.36 12.38 -43.92
CA ILE A 267 -12.69 11.67 -42.68
C ILE A 267 -11.68 10.54 -42.44
N GLY A 268 -11.39 9.73 -43.46
CA GLY A 268 -10.40 8.65 -43.37
C GLY A 268 -9.02 9.15 -42.97
N GLY A 269 -8.53 10.20 -43.63
CA GLY A 269 -7.25 10.84 -43.30
C GLY A 269 -7.20 11.39 -41.88
N PHE A 270 -8.28 12.03 -41.42
CA PHE A 270 -8.39 12.54 -40.06
C PHE A 270 -8.36 11.42 -39.00
N LEU A 271 -9.12 10.33 -39.22
CA LEU A 271 -9.14 9.19 -38.30
C LEU A 271 -7.76 8.53 -38.18
N ILE A 272 -7.05 8.36 -39.30
CA ILE A 272 -5.68 7.83 -39.32
C ILE A 272 -4.74 8.76 -38.54
N HIS A 273 -4.80 10.07 -38.79
CA HIS A 273 -3.98 11.05 -38.07
C HIS A 273 -4.23 11.00 -36.55
N ARG A 274 -5.51 10.98 -36.14
CA ARG A 274 -5.90 10.89 -34.73
C ARG A 274 -5.44 9.58 -34.09
N PHE A 275 -5.54 8.45 -34.80
CA PHE A 275 -5.06 7.15 -34.32
C PHE A 275 -3.56 7.19 -34.00
N PHE A 276 -2.73 7.69 -34.92
CA PHE A 276 -1.29 7.82 -34.70
C PHE A 276 -0.96 8.77 -33.54
N GLN A 277 -1.69 9.88 -33.42
CA GLN A 277 -1.48 10.83 -32.32
C GLN A 277 -1.78 10.20 -30.96
N VAL A 278 -2.90 9.49 -30.83
CA VAL A 278 -3.28 8.79 -29.60
C VAL A 278 -2.26 7.71 -29.26
N ARG A 279 -1.87 6.88 -30.24
CA ARG A 279 -0.89 5.81 -30.06
C ARG A 279 0.45 6.33 -29.53
N ARG A 280 1.02 7.37 -30.16
CA ARG A 280 2.27 8.00 -29.69
C ARG A 280 2.15 8.53 -28.26
N SER A 281 1.02 9.14 -27.93
CA SER A 281 0.79 9.64 -26.56
C SER A 281 0.67 8.54 -25.51
N PHE A 282 0.25 7.34 -25.92
CA PHE A 282 0.12 6.18 -25.06
C PHE A 282 1.49 5.52 -24.84
N GLU A 283 2.25 5.30 -25.91
CA GLU A 283 3.62 4.76 -25.86
C GLU A 283 4.51 5.64 -24.95
N ALA A 284 4.49 6.96 -25.11
CA ALA A 284 5.27 7.87 -24.27
C ALA A 284 4.85 7.87 -22.79
N ARG A 285 3.57 7.64 -22.47
CA ARG A 285 3.10 7.51 -21.08
C ARG A 285 3.53 6.19 -20.46
N HIS A 286 3.45 5.11 -21.23
CA HIS A 286 3.86 3.78 -20.80
C HIS A 286 5.38 3.72 -20.52
N GLU A 287 6.20 4.31 -21.40
CA GLU A 287 7.65 4.38 -21.18
C GLU A 287 8.01 5.13 -19.90
N ARG A 288 7.35 6.27 -19.62
CA ARG A 288 7.57 7.01 -18.37
C ARG A 288 7.19 6.18 -17.14
N GLN A 289 6.04 5.51 -17.16
CA GLN A 289 5.64 4.65 -16.04
C GLN A 289 6.62 3.51 -15.80
N VAL A 290 7.10 2.86 -16.86
CA VAL A 290 8.08 1.78 -16.73
C VAL A 290 9.40 2.31 -16.15
N GLN A 291 9.84 3.49 -16.58
CA GLN A 291 11.07 4.11 -16.07
C GLN A 291 10.94 4.49 -14.59
N GLU A 292 9.85 5.17 -14.20
CA GLU A 292 9.56 5.52 -12.81
C GLU A 292 9.47 4.27 -11.92
N SER A 293 8.82 3.20 -12.40
CA SER A 293 8.74 1.93 -11.68
C SER A 293 10.11 1.30 -11.47
N ARG A 294 10.98 1.32 -12.49
CA ARG A 294 12.35 0.78 -12.39
C ARG A 294 13.22 1.59 -11.44
N GLU A 295 13.12 2.92 -11.48
CA GLU A 295 13.84 3.80 -10.55
C GLU A 295 13.39 3.58 -9.11
N LEU A 296 12.08 3.43 -8.89
CA LEU A 296 11.52 3.11 -7.58
C LEU A 296 11.98 1.75 -7.07
N GLU A 297 11.93 0.70 -7.91
CA GLU A 297 12.40 -0.64 -7.55
C GLU A 297 13.90 -0.64 -7.22
N ALA A 298 14.72 0.05 -8.01
CA ALA A 298 16.15 0.17 -7.75
C ALA A 298 16.44 0.92 -6.43
N ALA A 299 15.74 2.02 -6.17
CA ALA A 299 15.86 2.77 -4.92
C ALA A 299 15.44 1.92 -3.70
N LYS A 300 14.34 1.18 -3.83
CA LYS A 300 13.87 0.25 -2.79
C LYS A 300 14.89 -0.85 -2.52
N ALA A 301 15.41 -1.49 -3.56
CA ALA A 301 16.41 -2.55 -3.42
C ALA A 301 17.71 -2.04 -2.75
N MET A 302 18.16 -0.83 -3.10
CA MET A 302 19.31 -0.20 -2.43
C MET A 302 19.04 0.08 -0.94
N ALA A 303 17.86 0.60 -0.60
CA ALA A 303 17.48 0.85 0.79
C ALA A 303 17.40 -0.44 1.61
N GLU A 304 16.79 -1.50 1.05
CA GLU A 304 16.71 -2.81 1.69
C GLU A 304 18.08 -3.45 1.88
N SER A 305 18.96 -3.39 0.87
CA SER A 305 20.33 -3.87 0.95
C SER A 305 21.13 -3.14 2.04
N ALA A 306 21.04 -1.80 2.09
CA ALA A 306 21.70 -0.99 3.11
C ALA A 306 21.20 -1.33 4.53
N SER A 307 19.89 -1.52 4.70
CA SER A 307 19.29 -1.91 5.99
C SER A 307 19.72 -3.32 6.42
N ALA A 308 19.77 -4.27 5.47
CA ALA A 308 20.25 -5.63 5.73
C ALA A 308 21.73 -5.64 6.12
N ALA A 309 22.58 -4.86 5.43
CA ALA A 309 23.99 -4.73 5.75
C ALA A 309 24.21 -4.08 7.13
N LYS A 310 23.47 -3.01 7.47
CA LYS A 310 23.47 -2.39 8.80
C LYS A 310 23.13 -3.41 9.90
N SER A 311 22.08 -4.20 9.68
CA SER A 311 21.63 -5.22 10.64
C SER A 311 22.66 -6.35 10.82
N ALA A 312 23.25 -6.85 9.72
CA ALA A 312 24.26 -7.89 9.76
C ALA A 312 25.55 -7.41 10.43
N PHE A 313 25.97 -6.17 10.14
CA PHE A 313 27.13 -5.55 10.78
C PHE A 313 26.94 -5.46 12.30
N LEU A 314 25.79 -4.96 12.75
CA LEU A 314 25.50 -4.82 14.18
C LEU A 314 25.46 -6.18 14.89
N ALA A 315 24.82 -7.18 14.29
CA ALA A 315 24.75 -8.53 14.84
C ALA A 315 26.14 -9.16 15.02
N ASN A 316 27.01 -9.06 14.00
CA ASN A 316 28.37 -9.58 14.07
C ASN A 316 29.21 -8.81 15.10
N MET A 317 29.16 -7.48 15.06
CA MET A 317 29.89 -6.63 16.01
C MET A 317 29.49 -6.91 17.46
N SER A 318 28.23 -7.16 17.75
CA SER A 318 27.82 -7.51 19.11
C SER A 318 28.44 -8.80 19.62
N HIS A 319 28.53 -9.85 18.78
CA HIS A 319 29.20 -11.09 19.18
C HIS A 319 30.69 -10.87 19.45
N GLU A 320 31.35 -10.09 18.60
CA GLU A 320 32.76 -9.71 18.73
C GLU A 320 33.03 -8.82 19.95
N LEU A 321 32.07 -7.97 20.36
CA LEU A 321 32.18 -7.15 21.55
C LEU A 321 31.83 -7.91 22.84
N ARG A 322 30.88 -8.85 22.78
CA ARG A 322 30.45 -9.66 23.94
C ARG A 322 31.55 -10.55 24.48
N THR A 323 32.30 -11.20 23.60
CA THR A 323 33.32 -12.18 23.98
C THR A 323 34.44 -11.58 24.85
N PRO A 324 35.13 -10.50 24.47
CA PRO A 324 36.14 -9.89 25.32
C PRO A 324 35.53 -9.24 26.57
N LEU A 325 34.32 -8.69 26.48
CA LEU A 325 33.65 -8.06 27.62
C LEU A 325 33.27 -9.06 28.70
N ASN A 326 32.78 -10.25 28.32
CA ASN A 326 32.49 -11.34 29.26
C ASN A 326 33.77 -11.86 29.93
N ALA A 327 34.90 -11.86 29.22
CA ALA A 327 36.20 -12.19 29.82
C ALA A 327 36.62 -11.14 30.86
N ILE A 328 36.50 -9.84 30.54
CA ILE A 328 36.78 -8.74 31.48
C ILE A 328 35.89 -8.84 32.72
N LEU A 329 34.59 -9.09 32.53
CA LEU A 329 33.64 -9.28 33.62
C LEU A 329 33.98 -10.52 34.47
N GLY A 330 34.37 -11.63 33.84
CA GLY A 330 34.81 -12.84 34.54
C GLY A 330 36.04 -12.60 35.40
N TYR A 331 37.04 -11.88 34.89
CA TYR A 331 38.22 -11.50 35.68
C TYR A 331 37.89 -10.50 36.80
N ALA A 332 37.00 -9.55 36.56
CA ALA A 332 36.53 -8.63 37.60
C ALA A 332 35.83 -9.40 38.75
N GLN A 333 34.96 -10.37 38.42
CA GLN A 333 34.31 -11.23 39.42
C GLN A 333 35.29 -12.14 40.17
N LEU A 334 36.34 -12.63 39.50
CA LEU A 334 37.39 -13.41 40.17
C LEU A 334 38.18 -12.52 41.14
N LEU A 335 38.52 -11.29 40.74
CA LEU A 335 39.18 -10.31 41.61
C LEU A 335 38.34 -9.97 42.83
N GLU A 336 37.02 -9.78 42.67
CA GLU A 336 36.08 -9.51 43.78
C GLU A 336 36.01 -10.63 44.83
N ARG A 337 36.43 -11.86 44.48
CA ARG A 337 36.46 -13.01 45.40
C ARG A 337 37.78 -13.15 46.16
N GLU A 338 38.80 -12.38 45.79
CA GLU A 338 40.11 -12.37 46.44
C GLU A 338 40.15 -11.41 47.63
N THR A 339 41.22 -11.49 48.43
CA THR A 339 41.47 -10.50 49.49
C THR A 339 42.01 -9.20 48.91
N LEU A 340 41.10 -8.25 48.65
CA LEU A 340 41.43 -6.93 48.09
C LEU A 340 41.52 -5.85 49.18
N THR A 341 42.34 -4.82 48.94
CA THR A 341 42.25 -3.57 49.72
C THR A 341 40.98 -2.79 49.35
N ASP A 342 40.48 -1.92 50.23
CA ASP A 342 39.24 -1.14 49.98
C ASP A 342 39.26 -0.40 48.63
N ARG A 343 40.42 0.18 48.28
CA ARG A 343 40.59 0.87 46.99
C ARG A 343 40.54 -0.09 45.79
N GLN A 344 41.07 -1.31 45.94
CA GLN A 344 41.04 -2.33 44.89
C GLN A 344 39.65 -2.95 44.75
N ALA A 345 38.93 -3.15 45.85
CA ALA A 345 37.55 -3.64 45.85
C ALA A 345 36.62 -2.67 45.12
N VAL A 346 36.71 -1.37 45.43
CA VAL A 346 35.96 -0.32 44.70
C VAL A 346 36.33 -0.29 43.22
N ALA A 347 37.60 -0.46 42.88
CA ALA A 347 38.04 -0.50 41.48
C ALA A 347 37.50 -1.73 40.73
N ALA A 348 37.56 -2.92 41.33
CA ALA A 348 37.04 -4.15 40.75
C ALA A 348 35.52 -4.07 40.53
N GLN A 349 34.79 -3.57 41.54
CA GLN A 349 33.35 -3.34 41.48
C GLN A 349 32.97 -2.32 40.40
N THR A 350 33.77 -1.26 40.24
CA THR A 350 33.56 -0.25 39.19
C THR A 350 33.76 -0.85 37.79
N ILE A 351 34.78 -1.70 37.60
CA ILE A 351 35.03 -2.42 36.34
C ILE A 351 33.88 -3.37 36.02
N HIS A 352 33.42 -4.13 37.02
CA HIS A 352 32.29 -5.05 36.88
C HIS A 352 31.00 -4.32 36.48
N GLN A 353 30.65 -3.26 37.22
CA GLN A 353 29.46 -2.44 36.93
C GLN A 353 29.53 -1.78 35.55
N SER A 354 30.69 -1.24 35.17
CA SER A 354 30.88 -0.60 33.87
C SER A 354 30.79 -1.60 32.71
N GLY A 355 31.36 -2.80 32.88
CA GLY A 355 31.29 -3.87 31.88
C GLY A 355 29.88 -4.42 31.72
N ALA A 356 29.15 -4.60 32.83
CA ALA A 356 27.76 -5.05 32.81
C ALA A 356 26.84 -4.01 32.14
N HIS A 357 27.11 -2.72 32.38
CA HIS A 357 26.39 -1.63 31.73
C HIS A 357 26.64 -1.60 30.22
N LEU A 358 27.89 -1.75 29.77
CA LEU A 358 28.25 -1.80 28.35
C LEU A 358 27.60 -3.00 27.63
N LEU A 359 27.53 -4.15 28.30
CA LEU A 359 26.86 -5.34 27.75
C LEU A 359 25.36 -5.11 27.54
N THR A 360 24.73 -4.38 28.46
CA THR A 360 23.33 -3.98 28.37
C THR A 360 23.13 -3.04 27.19
N LEU A 361 23.96 -1.99 27.06
CA LEU A 361 23.95 -1.05 25.93
C LEU A 361 24.02 -1.74 24.57
N ILE A 362 24.99 -2.65 24.40
CA ILE A 362 25.16 -3.40 23.15
C ILE A 362 23.93 -4.27 22.87
N THR A 363 23.35 -4.88 23.91
CA THR A 363 22.16 -5.72 23.79
C THR A 363 20.93 -4.89 23.41
N ASP A 364 20.74 -3.72 24.01
CA ASP A 364 19.63 -2.80 23.70
C ASP A 364 19.71 -2.26 22.27
N ILE A 365 20.90 -1.85 21.81
CA ILE A 365 21.12 -1.38 20.44
C ILE A 365 20.78 -2.46 19.42
N LEU A 366 21.16 -3.72 19.70
CA LEU A 366 20.79 -4.84 18.86
C LEU A 366 19.28 -5.09 18.83
N ASP A 367 18.64 -5.08 20.00
CA ASP A 367 17.20 -5.31 20.10
C ASP A 367 16.44 -4.21 19.32
N LEU A 368 16.85 -2.94 19.45
CA LEU A 368 16.33 -1.84 18.63
C LEU A 368 16.55 -2.06 17.13
N SER A 369 17.74 -2.50 16.74
CA SER A 369 18.06 -2.75 15.33
C SER A 369 17.25 -3.90 14.73
N LYS A 370 16.99 -4.96 15.50
CA LYS A 370 16.10 -6.06 15.10
C LYS A 370 14.65 -5.61 15.00
N ILE A 371 14.23 -4.72 15.89
CA ILE A 371 12.90 -4.09 15.89
C ILE A 371 12.68 -3.25 14.63
N GLU A 372 13.62 -2.34 14.30
CA GLU A 372 13.55 -1.48 13.12
C GLU A 372 13.52 -2.31 11.82
N ALA A 373 14.27 -3.42 11.79
CA ALA A 373 14.30 -4.33 10.66
C ALA A 373 13.09 -5.29 10.58
N GLY A 374 12.17 -5.24 11.53
CA GLY A 374 11.01 -6.15 11.59
C GLY A 374 11.38 -7.63 11.84
N ARG A 375 12.59 -7.90 12.35
CA ARG A 375 13.13 -9.26 12.59
C ARG A 375 13.00 -9.71 14.03
N LEU A 376 12.38 -8.91 14.89
CA LEU A 376 12.09 -9.32 16.27
C LEU A 376 10.85 -10.20 16.27
N GLU A 377 11.05 -11.52 16.31
CA GLU A 377 9.98 -12.51 16.41
C GLU A 377 9.75 -12.89 17.88
N LEU A 378 8.48 -13.04 18.26
CA LEU A 378 8.12 -13.63 19.55
C LEU A 378 8.28 -15.14 19.47
N MET A 379 8.79 -15.74 20.53
CA MET A 379 8.88 -17.20 20.68
C MET A 379 7.88 -17.67 21.73
N PRO A 380 6.57 -17.74 21.40
CA PRO A 380 5.56 -18.14 22.36
C PRO A 380 5.78 -19.59 22.81
N ALA A 381 5.81 -19.79 24.12
CA ALA A 381 5.89 -21.08 24.77
C ALA A 381 4.93 -21.11 25.96
N SER A 382 4.53 -22.32 26.39
CA SER A 382 3.83 -22.47 27.65
C SER A 382 4.81 -22.24 28.80
N PHE A 383 4.49 -21.33 29.72
CA PHE A 383 5.31 -21.07 30.91
C PHE A 383 4.45 -20.74 32.14
N ASP A 384 5.06 -20.86 33.33
CA ASP A 384 4.44 -20.48 34.59
C ASP A 384 4.58 -18.96 34.80
N LEU A 385 3.47 -18.25 34.63
CA LEU A 385 3.39 -16.80 34.77
C LEU A 385 3.65 -16.36 36.20
N HIS A 386 3.12 -17.08 37.20
CA HIS A 386 3.30 -16.76 38.62
C HIS A 386 4.79 -16.87 39.00
N ALA A 387 5.45 -17.95 38.60
CA ALA A 387 6.87 -18.14 38.82
C ALA A 387 7.73 -17.08 38.11
N CYS A 388 7.35 -16.69 36.88
CA CYS A 388 8.02 -15.62 36.15
C CYS A 388 7.93 -14.28 36.90
N ILE A 389 6.72 -13.86 37.29
CA ILE A 389 6.50 -12.63 38.06
C ILE A 389 7.24 -12.69 39.40
N GLY A 390 7.11 -13.79 40.14
CA GLY A 390 7.77 -13.99 41.42
C GLY A 390 9.30 -13.89 41.33
N THR A 391 9.90 -14.41 40.25
CA THR A 391 11.35 -14.28 40.03
C THR A 391 11.75 -12.82 39.82
N VAL A 392 11.00 -12.06 39.02
CA VAL A 392 11.29 -10.64 38.79
C VAL A 392 11.09 -9.82 40.06
N ALA A 393 9.99 -10.07 40.78
CA ALA A 393 9.69 -9.40 42.04
C ALA A 393 10.80 -9.59 43.07
N ASN A 394 11.34 -10.82 43.21
CA ASN A 394 12.46 -11.10 44.12
C ASN A 394 13.73 -10.32 43.76
N ILE A 395 14.06 -10.22 42.48
CA ILE A 395 15.24 -9.46 42.01
C ILE A 395 15.05 -7.97 42.35
N MET A 396 13.86 -7.43 42.11
CA MET A 396 13.57 -6.01 42.36
C MET A 396 13.47 -5.68 43.84
N ARG A 397 12.96 -6.61 44.66
CA ARG A 397 12.93 -6.48 46.12
C ARG A 397 14.31 -6.26 46.70
N ILE A 398 15.29 -7.09 46.33
CA ILE A 398 16.68 -6.97 46.83
C ILE A 398 17.26 -5.59 46.47
N ARG A 399 17.03 -5.12 45.24
CA ARG A 399 17.50 -3.79 44.79
C ARG A 399 16.79 -2.63 45.51
N ALA A 400 15.51 -2.79 45.83
CA ALA A 400 14.75 -1.81 46.60
C ALA A 400 15.29 -1.72 48.04
N GLU A 401 15.57 -2.86 48.66
CA GLU A 401 16.15 -2.96 50.01
C GLU A 401 17.53 -2.29 50.08
N GLU A 402 18.41 -2.54 49.11
CA GLU A 402 19.72 -1.86 49.00
C GLU A 402 19.60 -0.34 48.91
N LYS A 403 18.51 0.17 48.35
CA LYS A 403 18.19 1.60 48.25
C LYS A 403 17.33 2.15 49.40
N GLY A 404 16.90 1.31 50.34
CA GLY A 404 15.99 1.70 51.42
C GLY A 404 14.56 2.04 50.98
N LEU A 405 14.09 1.48 49.88
CA LEU A 405 12.73 1.65 49.34
C LEU A 405 11.82 0.48 49.74
N ALA A 406 10.54 0.74 49.96
CA ALA A 406 9.53 -0.31 50.09
C ALA A 406 9.19 -0.90 48.71
N PHE A 407 9.05 -2.22 48.62
CA PHE A 407 8.66 -2.90 47.39
C PHE A 407 7.44 -3.80 47.61
N LEU A 408 6.39 -3.58 46.83
CA LEU A 408 5.14 -4.34 46.93
C LEU A 408 4.90 -5.10 45.63
N CYS A 409 4.50 -6.36 45.72
CA CYS A 409 4.10 -7.16 44.56
C CYS A 409 2.76 -7.84 44.86
N ALA A 410 1.75 -7.56 44.04
CA ALA A 410 0.41 -8.14 44.14
C ALA A 410 0.07 -8.89 42.85
N LEU A 411 -0.36 -10.14 42.99
CA LEU A 411 -0.94 -10.95 41.93
C LEU A 411 -2.40 -11.21 42.31
N GLU A 412 -3.35 -10.85 41.45
CA GLU A 412 -4.77 -11.10 41.71
C GLU A 412 -5.16 -12.56 41.41
N ASP A 413 -6.13 -13.12 42.14
CA ASP A 413 -6.46 -14.56 42.17
C ASP A 413 -6.85 -15.15 40.80
N HIS A 414 -7.39 -14.32 39.93
CA HIS A 414 -7.88 -14.73 38.62
C HIS A 414 -6.79 -14.67 37.53
N VAL A 415 -5.54 -14.34 37.88
CA VAL A 415 -4.38 -14.45 36.98
C VAL A 415 -4.03 -15.93 36.79
N PRO A 416 -4.12 -16.47 35.56
CA PRO A 416 -3.85 -17.89 35.33
C PRO A 416 -2.37 -18.21 35.55
N GLN A 417 -2.11 -19.38 36.14
CA GLN A 417 -0.74 -19.82 36.43
C GLN A 417 0.04 -20.15 35.17
N THR A 418 -0.57 -20.86 34.21
CA THR A 418 0.11 -21.26 32.97
C THR A 418 -0.46 -20.53 31.77
N VAL A 419 0.41 -19.89 31.00
CA VAL A 419 0.02 -19.08 29.82
C VAL A 419 0.93 -19.40 28.63
N ILE A 420 0.42 -19.16 27.42
CA ILE A 420 1.22 -19.19 26.20
C ILE A 420 1.71 -17.76 25.91
N GLY A 421 3.02 -17.58 25.83
CA GLY A 421 3.63 -16.30 25.51
C GLY A 421 5.16 -16.38 25.54
N ASP A 422 5.82 -15.23 25.33
CA ASP A 422 7.28 -15.16 25.38
C ASP A 422 7.73 -14.70 26.77
N GLU A 423 8.03 -15.67 27.65
CA GLU A 423 8.47 -15.43 29.03
C GLU A 423 9.66 -14.46 29.10
N LYS A 424 10.62 -14.61 28.18
CA LYS A 424 11.85 -13.81 28.15
C LYS A 424 11.54 -12.35 27.84
N ARG A 425 10.65 -12.10 26.89
CA ARG A 425 10.24 -10.74 26.51
C ARG A 425 9.37 -10.08 27.57
N LEU A 426 8.46 -10.84 28.20
CA LEU A 426 7.69 -10.33 29.34
C LEU A 426 8.61 -9.95 30.51
N ARG A 427 9.55 -10.82 30.87
CA ARG A 427 10.56 -10.56 31.91
C ARG A 427 11.39 -9.31 31.61
N GLN A 428 11.81 -9.12 30.35
CA GLN A 428 12.56 -7.94 29.91
C GLN A 428 11.76 -6.65 30.11
N VAL A 429 10.47 -6.64 29.73
CA VAL A 429 9.58 -5.50 29.93
C VAL A 429 9.45 -5.16 31.42
N LEU A 430 9.19 -6.15 32.27
CA LEU A 430 9.03 -5.96 33.71
C LEU A 430 10.30 -5.42 34.38
N ILE A 431 11.46 -6.02 34.06
CA ILE A 431 12.75 -5.58 34.61
C ILE A 431 13.05 -4.13 34.23
N ASN A 432 12.75 -3.74 32.98
CA ASN A 432 12.99 -2.38 32.53
C ASN A 432 12.07 -1.36 33.22
N LEU A 433 10.77 -1.65 33.34
CA LEU A 433 9.82 -0.76 34.03
C LEU A 433 10.13 -0.62 35.53
N LEU A 434 10.32 -1.75 36.22
CA LEU A 434 10.64 -1.76 37.66
C LEU A 434 12.03 -1.18 37.94
N GLY A 435 12.99 -1.42 37.04
CA GLY A 435 14.32 -0.82 37.10
C GLY A 435 14.27 0.71 37.01
N ASN A 436 13.44 1.26 36.13
CA ASN A 436 13.22 2.70 36.04
C ASN A 436 12.52 3.24 37.30
N ALA A 437 11.46 2.58 37.77
CA ALA A 437 10.76 2.96 39.00
C ALA A 437 11.71 3.05 40.21
N LEU A 438 12.54 2.02 40.42
CA LEU A 438 13.54 2.01 41.51
C LEU A 438 14.65 3.03 41.29
N LYS A 439 15.06 3.30 40.04
CA LYS A 439 16.10 4.28 39.72
C LYS A 439 15.66 5.69 40.10
N PHE A 440 14.43 6.07 39.76
CA PHE A 440 13.91 7.44 39.90
C PHE A 440 13.14 7.70 41.20
N THR A 441 13.01 6.69 42.06
CA THR A 441 12.50 6.85 43.43
C THR A 441 13.66 6.98 44.40
N GLY A 442 13.70 8.08 45.14
CA GLY A 442 14.72 8.34 46.17
C GLY A 442 14.32 7.87 47.56
N ALA A 443 13.03 7.98 47.89
CA ALA A 443 12.42 7.49 49.12
C ALA A 443 10.95 7.15 48.84
N GLY A 444 10.35 6.25 49.62
CA GLY A 444 8.97 5.81 49.45
C GLY A 444 8.86 4.38 48.94
N GLN A 445 7.97 4.13 47.98
CA GLN A 445 7.64 2.77 47.55
C GLN A 445 7.57 2.60 46.02
N VAL A 446 7.81 1.36 45.59
CA VAL A 446 7.54 0.87 44.23
C VAL A 446 6.63 -0.35 44.33
N SER A 447 5.57 -0.40 43.53
CA SER A 447 4.63 -1.52 43.51
C SER A 447 4.46 -2.12 42.12
N LEU A 448 4.43 -3.46 42.05
CA LEU A 448 4.02 -4.25 40.90
C LEU A 448 2.64 -4.86 41.17
N VAL A 449 1.66 -4.61 40.31
CA VAL A 449 0.33 -5.21 40.37
C VAL A 449 0.05 -5.94 39.07
N VAL A 450 -0.38 -7.18 39.17
CA VAL A 450 -0.72 -8.02 38.01
C VAL A 450 -2.14 -8.56 38.16
N SER A 451 -2.99 -8.28 37.18
CA SER A 451 -4.40 -8.69 37.15
C SER A 451 -4.78 -9.25 35.79
N ALA A 452 -5.89 -10.01 35.71
CA ALA A 452 -6.38 -10.58 34.46
C ALA A 452 -7.82 -10.14 34.15
N THR A 453 -7.99 -9.24 33.20
CA THR A 453 -9.34 -8.77 32.82
C THR A 453 -9.93 -9.64 31.71
N THR A 454 -11.20 -10.02 31.83
CA THR A 454 -11.95 -10.62 30.72
C THR A 454 -12.32 -9.54 29.71
N ALA A 455 -11.84 -9.65 28.47
CA ALA A 455 -12.24 -8.74 27.40
C ALA A 455 -13.65 -9.09 26.89
N GLU A 456 -14.40 -8.08 26.43
CA GLU A 456 -15.77 -8.21 25.89
C GLU A 456 -15.87 -9.21 24.71
N ALA A 457 -14.75 -9.49 24.04
CA ALA A 457 -14.64 -10.44 22.93
C ALA A 457 -14.29 -11.90 23.34
N GLY A 458 -14.35 -12.24 24.63
CA GLY A 458 -14.15 -13.62 25.11
C GLY A 458 -12.69 -14.07 25.27
N GLY A 459 -11.73 -13.13 25.30
CA GLY A 459 -10.31 -13.40 25.55
C GLY A 459 -9.85 -12.83 26.90
N ASN A 460 -9.01 -13.56 27.62
CA ASN A 460 -8.35 -13.04 28.84
C ASN A 460 -7.25 -12.05 28.43
N ARG A 461 -7.11 -10.94 29.14
CA ARG A 461 -5.99 -10.00 29.01
C ARG A 461 -5.24 -9.92 30.33
N LEU A 462 -3.91 -9.93 30.26
CA LEU A 462 -3.06 -9.63 31.42
C LEU A 462 -2.84 -8.13 31.50
N ARG A 463 -3.22 -7.53 32.62
CA ARG A 463 -2.84 -6.17 33.00
C ARG A 463 -1.66 -6.24 33.94
N VAL A 464 -0.60 -5.55 33.57
CA VAL A 464 0.60 -5.35 34.40
C VAL A 464 0.72 -3.88 34.68
N GLU A 465 0.90 -3.53 35.96
CA GLU A 465 0.98 -2.17 36.42
C GLU A 465 2.15 -1.97 37.38
N VAL A 466 2.96 -0.95 37.12
CA VAL A 466 4.10 -0.54 37.93
C VAL A 466 3.85 0.87 38.41
N ARG A 467 3.83 1.07 39.73
CA ARG A 467 3.73 2.39 40.36
C ARG A 467 4.98 2.71 41.16
N ASP A 468 5.36 3.97 41.16
CA ASP A 468 6.41 4.52 41.99
C ASP A 468 5.95 5.82 42.65
N THR A 469 6.48 6.12 43.83
CA THR A 469 6.28 7.41 44.53
C THR A 469 7.47 8.34 44.32
N GLY A 470 8.12 8.24 43.17
CA GLY A 470 9.33 8.99 42.85
C GLY A 470 9.05 10.43 42.44
N ILE A 471 10.00 11.02 41.73
CA ILE A 471 9.95 12.44 41.32
C ILE A 471 8.83 12.76 40.32
N GLY A 472 8.25 11.74 39.68
CA GLY A 472 7.30 11.92 38.58
C GLY A 472 7.84 12.76 37.41
N MET A 473 6.96 13.16 36.50
CA MET A 473 7.29 13.86 35.26
C MET A 473 6.28 14.96 34.94
N LYS A 474 6.75 16.00 34.24
CA LYS A 474 5.87 17.01 33.63
C LYS A 474 5.12 16.44 32.44
N THR A 475 3.90 16.92 32.22
CA THR A 475 3.02 16.45 31.12
C THR A 475 3.68 16.57 29.74
N GLU A 476 4.51 17.60 29.53
CA GLU A 476 5.27 17.82 28.28
C GLU A 476 6.29 16.73 27.97
N HIS A 477 6.73 15.97 28.97
CA HIS A 477 7.73 14.92 28.82
C HIS A 477 7.14 13.52 28.53
N LEU A 478 5.85 13.31 28.81
CA LEU A 478 5.19 12.00 28.65
C LEU A 478 5.23 11.43 27.22
N PRO A 479 5.11 12.23 26.14
CA PRO A 479 5.24 11.69 24.79
C PRO A 479 6.69 11.34 24.42
N LEU A 480 7.67 12.08 24.99
CA LEU A 480 9.09 12.00 24.64
C LEU A 480 9.78 10.78 25.26
N ILE A 481 9.33 10.31 26.43
CA ILE A 481 10.01 9.21 27.16
C ILE A 481 10.03 7.87 26.42
N PHE A 482 9.18 7.70 25.41
CA PHE A 482 9.14 6.48 24.59
C PHE A 482 9.92 6.59 23.28
N GLU A 483 10.48 7.76 22.97
CA GLU A 483 11.34 7.98 21.80
C GLU A 483 12.75 7.47 22.06
N ALA A 484 13.41 6.94 21.01
CA ALA A 484 14.73 6.34 21.16
C ALA A 484 15.80 7.40 21.45
N PHE A 485 16.68 7.12 22.42
CA PHE A 485 17.77 7.98 22.88
C PHE A 485 17.33 9.24 23.64
N GLU A 486 16.03 9.42 23.88
CA GLU A 486 15.52 10.53 24.68
C GLU A 486 15.66 10.25 26.18
N GLN A 487 16.09 11.27 26.93
CA GLN A 487 16.24 11.21 28.38
C GLN A 487 15.75 12.49 29.02
N VAL A 488 14.85 12.36 29.98
CA VAL A 488 14.21 13.49 30.66
C VAL A 488 14.84 13.67 32.06
N GLY A 489 15.20 14.91 32.42
CA GLY A 489 15.75 15.27 33.74
C GLY A 489 17.12 16.00 33.71
N ASP A 490 17.61 16.39 34.89
CA ASP A 490 18.88 17.11 35.08
C ASP A 490 20.12 16.30 34.63
N ALA A 491 21.19 16.99 34.24
CA ALA A 491 22.41 16.38 33.68
C ALA A 491 23.07 15.32 34.59
N GLU A 492 23.03 15.49 35.91
CA GLU A 492 23.54 14.51 36.89
C GLU A 492 22.71 13.21 36.93
N ARG A 493 21.43 13.27 36.55
CA ARG A 493 20.48 12.12 36.58
C ARG A 493 20.36 11.40 35.24
N ARG A 494 20.86 11.99 34.15
CA ARG A 494 21.01 11.36 32.82
C ARG A 494 22.11 10.29 32.77
N ALA A 495 23.06 10.30 33.71
CA ALA A 495 24.30 9.54 33.66
C ALA A 495 24.21 8.00 33.83
N GLY A 496 23.02 7.38 33.75
CA GLY A 496 22.85 5.95 34.08
C GLY A 496 21.85 5.19 33.21
N GLY A 497 21.59 5.61 31.98
CA GLY A 497 20.65 4.93 31.09
C GLY A 497 20.99 5.14 29.62
N THR A 498 20.45 4.26 28.77
CA THR A 498 20.70 4.27 27.33
C THR A 498 19.70 5.13 26.56
N GLY A 499 18.57 5.50 27.20
CA GLY A 499 17.42 6.10 26.52
C GLY A 499 16.67 5.12 25.60
N LEU A 500 17.01 3.82 25.64
CA LEU A 500 16.42 2.80 24.76
C LEU A 500 15.42 1.89 25.47
N GLY A 501 15.47 1.81 26.80
CA GLY A 501 14.63 0.89 27.56
C GLY A 501 13.14 1.04 27.25
N LEU A 502 12.58 2.25 27.44
CA LEU A 502 11.14 2.49 27.25
C LEU A 502 10.69 2.36 25.79
N SER A 503 11.54 2.74 24.82
CA SER A 503 11.24 2.57 23.39
C SER A 503 11.21 1.08 22.98
N ILE A 504 12.14 0.26 23.51
CA ILE A 504 12.15 -1.19 23.36
C ILE A 504 10.93 -1.81 24.05
N THR A 505 10.61 -1.41 25.28
CA THR A 505 9.42 -1.88 26.01
C THR A 505 8.14 -1.60 25.24
N ARG A 506 7.93 -0.38 24.73
CA ARG A 506 6.76 -0.02 23.91
C ARG A 506 6.62 -0.93 22.70
N ARG A 507 7.73 -1.26 22.04
CA ARG A 507 7.69 -2.15 20.87
C ARG A 507 7.41 -3.60 21.25
N ILE A 508 8.05 -4.14 22.29
CA ILE A 508 7.82 -5.51 22.74
C ILE A 508 6.35 -5.69 23.13
N VAL A 509 5.79 -4.76 23.91
CA VAL A 509 4.37 -4.78 24.28
C VAL A 509 3.46 -4.73 23.05
N ALA A 510 3.78 -3.89 22.05
CA ALA A 510 3.05 -3.85 20.78
C ALA A 510 3.12 -5.16 20.00
N LEU A 511 4.29 -5.82 19.93
CA LEU A 511 4.44 -7.13 19.31
C LEU A 511 3.64 -8.21 20.04
N MET A 512 3.52 -8.10 21.35
CA MET A 512 2.68 -8.98 22.18
C MET A 512 1.18 -8.66 22.06
N GLY A 513 0.76 -7.69 21.23
CA GLY A 513 -0.64 -7.33 21.03
C GLY A 513 -1.22 -6.38 22.09
N GLY A 514 -0.35 -5.68 22.83
CA GLY A 514 -0.72 -4.72 23.84
C GLY A 514 -0.34 -3.28 23.52
N THR A 515 -0.74 -2.36 24.39
CA THR A 515 -0.30 -0.95 24.38
C THR A 515 0.17 -0.59 25.79
N ILE A 516 1.28 0.14 25.89
CA ILE A 516 1.78 0.67 27.16
C ILE A 516 1.31 2.11 27.34
N GLU A 517 0.87 2.42 28.55
CA GLU A 517 0.35 3.71 28.96
C GLU A 517 1.07 4.21 30.21
N VAL A 518 1.03 5.52 30.42
CA VAL A 518 1.73 6.18 31.52
C VAL A 518 0.90 7.35 32.07
N GLU A 519 0.85 7.45 33.38
CA GLU A 519 0.37 8.59 34.15
C GLU A 519 1.48 9.02 35.10
N SER A 520 1.79 10.31 35.14
CA SER A 520 2.81 10.82 36.05
C SER A 520 2.56 12.29 36.35
N ARG A 521 2.91 12.69 37.56
CA ARG A 521 2.84 14.08 38.03
C ARG A 521 4.10 14.39 38.81
N GLU A 522 4.69 15.54 38.51
CA GLU A 522 5.92 16.00 39.17
C GLU A 522 5.70 16.08 40.70
N GLY A 523 6.54 15.34 41.44
CA GLY A 523 6.49 15.21 42.91
C GLY A 523 5.56 14.12 43.46
N GLU A 524 4.68 13.52 42.65
CA GLU A 524 3.70 12.50 43.11
C GLU A 524 4.07 11.07 42.63
N GLY A 525 5.03 10.93 41.73
CA GLY A 525 5.48 9.65 41.18
C GLY A 525 4.89 9.31 39.81
N SER A 526 5.00 8.05 39.41
CA SER A 526 4.54 7.58 38.10
C SER A 526 3.82 6.24 38.18
N ARG A 527 2.92 6.02 37.23
CA ARG A 527 2.16 4.80 37.01
C ARG A 527 2.30 4.40 35.55
N PHE A 528 2.93 3.26 35.30
CA PHE A 528 3.07 2.65 33.97
C PHE A 528 2.24 1.37 33.94
N TRP A 529 1.43 1.16 32.90
CA TRP A 529 0.69 -0.09 32.75
C TRP A 529 0.60 -0.52 31.30
N PHE A 530 0.37 -1.80 31.08
CA PHE A 530 0.05 -2.33 29.76
C PHE A 530 -0.90 -3.52 29.87
N ASP A 531 -1.67 -3.73 28.80
CA ASP A 531 -2.58 -4.84 28.64
C ASP A 531 -2.15 -5.71 27.47
N ILE A 532 -1.85 -6.98 27.68
CA ILE A 532 -1.55 -7.94 26.61
C ILE A 532 -2.61 -9.05 26.55
N PRO A 533 -2.96 -9.55 25.35
CA PRO A 533 -3.77 -10.75 25.22
C PRO A 533 -3.06 -11.92 25.91
N LEU A 534 -3.83 -12.70 26.66
CA LEU A 534 -3.35 -13.84 27.40
C LEU A 534 -4.04 -15.08 26.84
N GLU A 535 -3.25 -15.92 26.17
CA GLU A 535 -3.71 -17.21 25.68
C GLU A 535 -3.51 -18.24 26.80
N THR A 536 -4.62 -18.66 27.40
CA THR A 536 -4.62 -19.76 28.37
C THR A 536 -4.59 -21.09 27.64
N VAL A 537 -3.79 -22.04 28.10
CA VAL A 537 -3.91 -23.42 27.66
C VAL A 537 -5.30 -23.92 28.10
N SER A 538 -6.21 -24.15 27.15
CA SER A 538 -7.50 -24.80 27.44
C SER A 538 -7.25 -26.13 28.14
N ALA A 539 -7.96 -26.36 29.24
CA ALA A 539 -7.86 -27.55 30.09
C ALA A 539 -8.09 -28.90 29.37
N LEU A 540 -8.45 -28.88 28.07
CA LEU A 540 -8.74 -30.07 27.28
C LEU A 540 -7.53 -30.70 26.55
N SER A 541 -6.31 -30.13 26.65
CA SER A 541 -5.12 -30.71 25.99
C SER A 541 -3.80 -30.60 26.76
N ALA A 542 -3.84 -30.42 28.08
CA ALA A 542 -2.66 -30.69 28.91
C ALA A 542 -2.53 -32.22 29.10
N PRO A 543 -1.31 -32.80 29.08
CA PRO A 543 -1.14 -34.17 29.54
C PRO A 543 -1.68 -34.23 30.98
N LYS A 544 -2.70 -35.07 31.19
CA LYS A 544 -3.35 -35.34 32.49
C LYS A 544 -2.34 -35.20 33.62
N ARG A 545 -2.36 -34.06 34.29
CA ARG A 545 -1.70 -33.86 35.58
C ARG A 545 -2.79 -33.71 36.61
N THR A 546 -2.74 -34.69 37.50
CA THR A 546 -3.37 -34.85 38.79
C THR A 546 -3.92 -33.54 39.35
N GLU A 547 -5.23 -33.55 39.64
CA GLU A 547 -5.87 -32.61 40.54
C GLU A 547 -5.07 -32.54 41.85
N ALA A 548 -4.35 -31.44 42.03
CA ALA A 548 -3.83 -30.95 43.28
C ALA A 548 -4.33 -29.51 43.37
N GLU A 549 -5.01 -29.01 44.39
CA GLU A 549 -5.40 -29.53 45.70
C GLU A 549 -6.62 -28.67 46.09
N ALA A 550 -7.76 -29.28 46.38
CA ALA A 550 -8.86 -28.56 47.04
C ALA A 550 -8.50 -28.36 48.52
N VAL A 551 -8.77 -27.16 49.04
CA VAL A 551 -8.52 -26.68 50.40
C VAL A 551 -8.79 -27.75 51.46
N GLY A 552 -7.71 -28.23 52.10
CA GLY A 552 -7.80 -29.04 53.32
C GLY A 552 -7.63 -28.14 54.53
N GLY A 553 -8.62 -28.13 55.43
CA GLY A 553 -8.44 -27.60 56.78
C GLY A 553 -7.43 -28.43 57.59
N TYR A 554 -7.50 -28.35 58.92
CA TYR A 554 -6.69 -29.21 59.80
C TYR A 554 -7.56 -30.13 60.65
N ALA A 555 -7.01 -31.28 61.02
CA ALA A 555 -7.67 -32.24 61.89
C ALA A 555 -7.60 -31.77 63.35
N GLY A 556 -8.74 -31.74 64.03
CA GLY A 556 -8.83 -31.42 65.46
C GLY A 556 -9.88 -30.36 65.79
N PRO A 557 -9.97 -29.95 67.08
CA PRO A 557 -10.88 -28.88 67.49
C PRO A 557 -10.47 -27.54 66.88
N ARG A 558 -11.45 -26.67 66.59
CA ARG A 558 -11.22 -25.34 66.03
C ARG A 558 -10.38 -24.49 66.98
N ARG A 559 -9.21 -24.08 66.52
CA ARG A 559 -8.27 -23.18 67.20
C ARG A 559 -8.60 -21.72 66.90
N ARG A 560 -8.37 -20.86 67.88
CA ARG A 560 -8.61 -19.42 67.80
C ARG A 560 -7.29 -18.65 67.79
N LEU A 561 -7.11 -17.75 66.83
CA LEU A 561 -5.88 -16.98 66.64
C LEU A 561 -6.14 -15.50 66.82
N LEU A 562 -5.21 -14.77 67.45
CA LEU A 562 -5.26 -13.31 67.52
C LEU A 562 -4.28 -12.73 66.49
N VAL A 563 -4.79 -11.91 65.57
CA VAL A 563 -4.00 -11.21 64.54
C VAL A 563 -3.81 -9.76 64.98
N VAL A 564 -2.55 -9.33 65.11
CA VAL A 564 -2.19 -7.99 65.59
C VAL A 564 -1.37 -7.28 64.53
N ASP A 565 -1.93 -6.22 63.94
CA ASP A 565 -1.24 -5.38 62.94
C ASP A 565 -1.90 -3.99 62.94
N ASP A 566 -1.12 -2.92 62.78
CA ASP A 566 -1.65 -1.56 62.76
C ASP A 566 -2.27 -1.16 61.42
N ASP A 567 -1.91 -1.86 60.35
CA ASP A 567 -2.52 -1.71 59.03
C ASP A 567 -3.78 -2.59 58.92
N GLU A 568 -4.93 -1.94 58.75
CA GLU A 568 -6.24 -2.61 58.64
C GLU A 568 -6.33 -3.57 57.44
N SER A 569 -5.65 -3.26 56.33
CA SER A 569 -5.66 -4.09 55.13
C SER A 569 -4.84 -5.37 55.32
N ASN A 570 -3.65 -5.25 55.93
CA ASN A 570 -2.81 -6.41 56.27
C ASN A 570 -3.53 -7.34 57.26
N ARG A 571 -4.18 -6.75 58.27
CA ARG A 571 -4.94 -7.49 59.29
C ARG A 571 -6.13 -8.22 58.68
N ALA A 572 -6.92 -7.56 57.84
CA ALA A 572 -8.08 -8.16 57.16
C ALA A 572 -7.69 -9.32 56.24
N LEU A 573 -6.57 -9.21 55.53
CA LEU A 573 -6.04 -10.27 54.68
C LEU A 573 -5.68 -11.52 55.49
N LEU A 574 -4.89 -11.36 56.56
CA LEU A 574 -4.48 -12.48 57.42
C LEU A 574 -5.68 -13.15 58.10
N VAL A 575 -6.66 -12.36 58.53
CA VAL A 575 -7.93 -12.86 59.10
C VAL A 575 -8.67 -13.73 58.09
N THR A 576 -8.76 -13.28 56.84
CA THR A 576 -9.45 -14.01 55.76
C THR A 576 -8.74 -15.32 55.45
N THR A 577 -7.41 -15.29 55.26
CA THR A 577 -6.60 -16.48 54.98
C THR A 577 -6.68 -17.51 56.11
N LEU A 578 -6.65 -17.08 57.36
CA LEU A 578 -6.74 -17.98 58.52
C LEU A 578 -8.17 -18.55 58.68
N ALA A 579 -9.20 -17.77 58.37
CA ALA A 579 -10.59 -18.23 58.37
C ALA A 579 -10.83 -19.33 57.32
N GLU A 580 -10.26 -19.19 56.11
CA GLU A 580 -10.32 -20.19 55.04
C GLU A 580 -9.63 -21.51 55.41
N LEU A 581 -8.57 -21.44 56.21
CA LEU A 581 -7.88 -22.62 56.77
C LEU A 581 -8.63 -23.25 57.97
N GLY A 582 -9.78 -22.68 58.35
CA GLY A 582 -10.65 -23.22 59.40
C GLY A 582 -10.39 -22.69 60.81
N PHE A 583 -9.55 -21.65 60.99
CA PHE A 583 -9.32 -21.02 62.30
C PHE A 583 -10.47 -20.07 62.68
N GLY A 584 -10.67 -19.86 63.98
CA GLY A 584 -11.37 -18.68 64.49
C GLY A 584 -10.36 -17.54 64.66
N THR A 585 -10.72 -16.30 64.36
CA THR A 585 -9.79 -15.17 64.42
C THR A 585 -10.36 -14.03 65.25
N ASP A 586 -9.47 -13.35 65.99
CA ASP A 586 -9.69 -12.04 66.61
C ASP A 586 -8.63 -11.07 66.09
N GLU A 587 -8.90 -9.78 66.20
CA GLU A 587 -8.04 -8.71 65.68
C GLU A 587 -7.61 -7.75 66.78
N ALA A 588 -6.44 -7.13 66.66
CA ALA A 588 -6.05 -5.96 67.45
C ALA A 588 -5.15 -5.04 66.60
N ALA A 589 -5.19 -3.72 66.84
CA ALA A 589 -4.44 -2.75 66.05
C ALA A 589 -3.03 -2.45 66.61
N ASN A 590 -2.70 -2.92 67.82
CA ASN A 590 -1.39 -2.75 68.45
C ASN A 590 -1.20 -3.71 69.62
N GLY A 591 0.04 -3.78 70.15
CA GLY A 591 0.37 -4.69 71.25
C GLY A 591 -0.36 -4.41 72.58
N ALA A 592 -0.78 -3.19 72.86
CA ALA A 592 -1.53 -2.89 74.09
C ALA A 592 -2.97 -3.42 74.02
N GLU A 593 -3.66 -3.15 72.91
CA GLU A 593 -4.99 -3.71 72.65
C GLU A 593 -4.96 -5.24 72.60
N ALA A 594 -3.89 -5.83 72.05
CA ALA A 594 -3.71 -7.27 72.02
C ALA A 594 -3.63 -7.89 73.43
N LEU A 595 -2.97 -7.23 74.38
CA LEU A 595 -2.90 -7.70 75.78
C LEU A 595 -4.28 -7.69 76.45
N ASP A 596 -5.07 -6.65 76.22
CA ASP A 596 -6.44 -6.56 76.75
C ASP A 596 -7.31 -7.69 76.16
N ARG A 597 -7.21 -7.93 74.85
CA ARG A 597 -7.99 -8.98 74.18
C ARG A 597 -7.57 -10.40 74.55
N ILE A 598 -6.31 -10.65 74.92
CA ILE A 598 -5.86 -12.00 75.34
C ILE A 598 -6.62 -12.47 76.59
N VAL A 599 -6.92 -11.56 77.52
CA VAL A 599 -7.62 -11.88 78.78
C VAL A 599 -9.04 -12.38 78.52
N ASP A 600 -9.74 -11.75 77.57
CA ASP A 600 -11.13 -12.06 77.25
C ASP A 600 -11.27 -13.19 76.21
N ALA A 601 -10.41 -13.20 75.18
CA ALA A 601 -10.55 -14.07 74.02
C ALA A 601 -9.85 -15.43 74.14
N ARG A 602 -8.85 -15.54 75.04
CA ARG A 602 -7.99 -16.73 75.26
C ARG A 602 -7.57 -17.44 73.95
N PRO A 603 -6.80 -16.76 73.07
CA PRO A 603 -6.36 -17.35 71.80
C PRO A 603 -5.40 -18.53 72.04
N ASP A 604 -5.36 -19.47 71.10
CA ASP A 604 -4.40 -20.58 71.07
C ASP A 604 -3.02 -20.13 70.53
N LEU A 605 -2.96 -19.04 69.75
CA LEU A 605 -1.73 -18.46 69.21
C LEU A 605 -1.95 -17.00 68.78
N VAL A 606 -0.89 -16.19 68.84
CA VAL A 606 -0.89 -14.80 68.37
C VAL A 606 0.03 -14.64 67.17
N LEU A 607 -0.45 -13.97 66.12
CA LEU A 607 0.33 -13.56 64.95
C LEU A 607 0.41 -12.04 64.95
N THR A 608 1.60 -11.46 65.16
CA THR A 608 1.77 -10.02 65.35
C THR A 608 2.80 -9.41 64.41
N GLY A 609 2.50 -8.22 63.87
CA GLY A 609 3.45 -7.37 63.18
C GLY A 609 4.56 -6.90 64.13
N LEU A 610 5.77 -6.72 63.62
CA LEU A 610 6.91 -6.28 64.43
C LEU A 610 6.83 -4.79 64.77
N LYS A 611 6.57 -3.93 63.79
CA LYS A 611 6.57 -2.47 63.96
C LYS A 611 5.13 -1.99 64.01
N MET A 612 4.67 -1.65 65.20
CA MET A 612 3.33 -1.11 65.43
C MET A 612 3.42 0.08 66.41
N PRO A 613 2.54 1.09 66.33
CA PRO A 613 2.47 2.19 67.28
C PRO A 613 2.07 1.70 68.67
N VAL A 614 2.35 2.51 69.70
CA VAL A 614 2.05 2.26 71.12
C VAL A 614 2.89 1.12 71.75
N MET A 615 2.84 -0.08 71.18
CA MET A 615 3.62 -1.23 71.64
C MET A 615 4.01 -2.12 70.45
N ASP A 616 5.32 -2.25 70.24
CA ASP A 616 5.88 -3.07 69.16
C ASP A 616 5.78 -4.57 69.45
N GLY A 617 5.91 -5.41 68.41
CA GLY A 617 5.74 -6.86 68.53
C GLY A 617 6.76 -7.54 69.45
N CYS A 618 7.98 -6.98 69.59
CA CYS A 618 8.98 -7.52 70.53
C CYS A 618 8.61 -7.20 71.99
N ALA A 619 8.21 -5.96 72.26
CA ALA A 619 7.79 -5.52 73.59
C ALA A 619 6.54 -6.29 74.04
N PHE A 620 5.60 -6.50 73.11
CA PHE A 620 4.42 -7.33 73.33
C PHE A 620 4.77 -8.78 73.65
N ALA A 621 5.59 -9.45 72.83
CA ALA A 621 6.02 -10.84 73.07
C ALA A 621 6.75 -11.00 74.41
N GLY A 622 7.59 -10.01 74.78
CA GLY A 622 8.26 -9.99 76.07
C GLY A 622 7.29 -9.88 77.25
N ARG A 623 6.22 -9.09 77.09
CA ARG A 623 5.19 -8.93 78.13
C ARG A 623 4.38 -10.21 78.31
N VAL A 624 3.95 -10.85 77.22
CA VAL A 624 3.26 -12.15 77.22
C VAL A 624 4.12 -13.22 77.90
N ARG A 625 5.42 -13.28 77.59
CA ARG A 625 6.33 -14.26 78.19
C ARG A 625 6.58 -14.03 79.69
N SER A 626 6.53 -12.79 80.14
CA SER A 626 6.76 -12.43 81.55
C SER A 626 5.58 -12.71 82.49
N ASP A 627 4.38 -12.94 81.95
CA ASP A 627 3.19 -13.29 82.72
C ASP A 627 3.08 -14.81 82.88
N PRO A 628 3.14 -15.36 84.12
CA PRO A 628 3.06 -16.80 84.35
C PRO A 628 1.80 -17.47 83.79
N ASN A 629 0.70 -16.73 83.61
CA ASN A 629 -0.54 -17.27 83.07
C ASN A 629 -0.59 -17.27 81.53
N LEU A 630 0.31 -16.53 80.87
CA LEU A 630 0.39 -16.40 79.40
C LEU A 630 1.71 -16.92 78.83
N ALA A 631 2.62 -17.37 79.69
CA ALA A 631 3.96 -17.79 79.31
C ALA A 631 3.97 -18.93 78.29
N ASP A 632 2.92 -19.74 78.19
CA ASP A 632 2.81 -20.84 77.23
C ASP A 632 2.12 -20.45 75.91
N LEU A 633 1.59 -19.23 75.79
CA LEU A 633 0.92 -18.74 74.57
C LEU A 633 1.96 -18.48 73.47
N PRO A 634 1.95 -19.22 72.34
CA PRO A 634 2.88 -18.98 71.25
C PRO A 634 2.58 -17.64 70.57
N VAL A 635 3.61 -16.80 70.44
CA VAL A 635 3.58 -15.53 69.69
C VAL A 635 4.49 -15.66 68.47
N ILE A 636 3.91 -15.58 67.28
CA ILE A 636 4.64 -15.51 66.02
C ILE A 636 4.76 -14.05 65.60
N ILE A 637 5.98 -13.57 65.40
CA ILE A 637 6.23 -12.20 64.91
C ILE A 637 6.48 -12.24 63.40
N PHE A 638 5.84 -11.33 62.65
CA PHE A 638 6.17 -11.11 61.24
C PHE A 638 6.69 -9.70 60.98
N SER A 639 7.60 -9.56 60.01
CA SER A 639 8.24 -8.27 59.70
C SER A 639 8.44 -8.11 58.19
N ALA A 640 8.17 -6.91 57.67
CA ALA A 640 8.52 -6.50 56.31
C ALA A 640 10.03 -6.28 56.11
N ASN A 641 10.83 -6.27 57.18
CA ASN A 641 12.28 -6.22 57.14
C ASN A 641 12.87 -7.36 57.99
N PRO A 642 12.96 -8.58 57.45
CA PRO A 642 13.32 -9.79 58.19
C PRO A 642 14.83 -10.05 58.21
N ASP A 643 15.65 -9.06 58.60
CA ASP A 643 17.09 -9.26 58.71
C ASP A 643 17.46 -10.24 59.85
N ALA A 644 18.67 -10.81 59.79
CA ALA A 644 19.13 -11.81 60.76
C ALA A 644 19.20 -11.29 62.21
N GLN A 645 19.44 -10.00 62.40
CA GLN A 645 19.49 -9.36 63.72
C GLN A 645 18.08 -9.13 64.28
N THR A 646 17.14 -8.75 63.43
CA THR A 646 15.73 -8.57 63.73
C THR A 646 15.07 -9.91 64.09
N ARG A 647 15.34 -10.98 63.32
CA ARG A 647 14.92 -12.35 63.68
C ARG A 647 15.46 -12.78 65.04
N LYS A 648 16.76 -12.57 65.29
CA LYS A 648 17.38 -12.89 66.59
C LYS A 648 16.74 -12.11 67.74
N ARG A 649 16.47 -10.81 67.55
CA ARG A 649 15.82 -9.95 68.55
C ARG A 649 14.39 -10.40 68.85
N ALA A 650 13.61 -10.75 67.83
CA ALA A 650 12.25 -11.26 67.99
C ALA A 650 12.22 -12.56 68.80
N LEU A 651 13.07 -13.52 68.47
CA LEU A 651 13.16 -14.80 69.19
C LEU A 651 13.67 -14.59 70.63
N ALA A 652 14.67 -13.73 70.84
CA ALA A 652 15.17 -13.39 72.18
C ALA A 652 14.14 -12.68 73.05
N ALA A 653 13.21 -11.94 72.44
CA ALA A 653 12.10 -11.28 73.14
C ALA A 653 10.97 -12.25 73.55
N GLY A 654 11.06 -13.54 73.20
CA GLY A 654 10.09 -14.56 73.60
C GLY A 654 9.11 -14.99 72.51
N ALA A 655 9.33 -14.58 71.25
CA ALA A 655 8.56 -15.08 70.11
C ALA A 655 8.86 -16.57 69.85
N ALA A 656 7.81 -17.33 69.56
CA ALA A 656 7.90 -18.76 69.26
C ALA A 656 8.39 -19.04 67.82
N ALA A 657 8.09 -18.13 66.88
CA ALA A 657 8.61 -18.16 65.53
C ALA A 657 8.68 -16.74 64.93
N PHE A 658 9.41 -16.62 63.82
CA PHE A 658 9.55 -15.37 63.08
C PHE A 658 9.36 -15.59 61.57
N LEU A 659 8.45 -14.82 60.98
CA LEU A 659 8.07 -14.90 59.57
C LEU A 659 8.44 -13.60 58.82
N ALA A 660 8.78 -13.73 57.55
CA ALA A 660 8.93 -12.58 56.66
C ALA A 660 7.55 -12.15 56.14
N SER A 661 7.31 -10.85 56.01
CA SER A 661 6.18 -10.30 55.26
C SER A 661 6.64 -9.89 53.84
N PRO A 662 5.92 -10.23 52.75
CA PRO A 662 4.64 -10.95 52.76
C PRO A 662 4.81 -12.41 53.17
N ILE A 663 3.87 -12.88 54.00
CA ILE A 663 3.91 -14.24 54.53
C ILE A 663 3.49 -15.21 53.42
N LEU A 664 4.41 -16.10 53.02
CA LEU A 664 4.10 -17.16 52.07
C LEU A 664 3.18 -18.21 52.72
N ALA A 665 2.17 -18.70 51.98
CA ALA A 665 1.17 -19.63 52.50
C ALA A 665 1.79 -20.92 53.07
N GLU A 666 2.83 -21.44 52.44
CA GLU A 666 3.53 -22.65 52.89
C GLU A 666 4.32 -22.42 54.19
N ASP A 667 4.98 -21.26 54.32
CA ASP A 667 5.70 -20.90 55.55
C ASP A 667 4.73 -20.66 56.72
N LEU A 668 3.56 -20.06 56.45
CA LEU A 668 2.49 -19.89 57.43
C LEU A 668 1.95 -21.25 57.89
N LYS A 669 1.58 -22.14 56.96
CA LYS A 669 1.05 -23.47 57.27
C LYS A 669 2.06 -24.32 58.04
N ALA A 670 3.33 -24.33 57.63
CA ALA A 670 4.38 -25.07 58.31
C ALA A 670 4.60 -24.56 59.74
N THR A 671 4.60 -23.23 59.92
CA THR A 671 4.78 -22.62 61.23
C THR A 671 3.57 -22.87 62.13
N LEU A 672 2.34 -22.73 61.63
CA LEU A 672 1.13 -23.03 62.39
C LEU A 672 1.06 -24.52 62.77
N ALA A 673 1.39 -25.44 61.87
CA ALA A 673 1.44 -26.87 62.17
C ALA A 673 2.44 -27.18 63.28
N SER A 674 3.62 -26.56 63.22
CA SER A 674 4.65 -26.74 64.25
C SER A 674 4.26 -26.15 65.60
N GLN A 675 3.63 -24.97 65.64
CA GLN A 675 3.34 -24.25 66.89
C GLN A 675 2.07 -24.72 67.59
N LEU A 676 1.07 -25.20 66.82
CA LEU A 676 -0.22 -25.66 67.34
C LEU A 676 -0.35 -27.19 67.32
N ALA A 677 0.71 -27.91 66.91
CA ALA A 677 0.75 -29.36 66.74
C ALA A 677 -0.42 -29.89 65.87
N LEU A 678 -0.65 -29.24 64.73
CA LEU A 678 -1.77 -29.55 63.84
C LEU A 678 -1.36 -30.51 62.72
N ALA A 679 -2.24 -31.45 62.40
CA ALA A 679 -2.14 -32.27 61.21
C ALA A 679 -3.10 -31.71 60.15
N TRP A 680 -2.56 -31.17 59.06
CA TRP A 680 -3.37 -30.76 57.91
C TRP A 680 -4.09 -31.99 57.32
N THR A 681 -5.41 -31.91 57.16
CA THR A 681 -6.18 -33.02 56.57
C THR A 681 -5.90 -33.08 55.08
N HIS A 682 -5.16 -34.10 54.66
CA HIS A 682 -4.98 -34.45 53.26
C HIS A 682 -5.88 -35.64 52.93
N GLY A 683 -6.57 -35.59 51.79
CA GLY A 683 -7.39 -36.70 51.29
C GLY A 683 -6.62 -38.01 51.24
N VAL A 684 -7.30 -39.11 51.59
CA VAL A 684 -6.75 -40.46 51.81
C VAL A 684 -5.83 -40.94 50.67
N ILE A 685 -4.64 -41.42 51.07
CA ILE A 685 -3.56 -41.93 50.22
C ILE A 685 -3.80 -43.41 49.91
N VAL A 686 -3.78 -43.79 48.62
CA VAL A 686 -3.41 -45.15 48.18
C VAL A 686 -1.97 -45.08 47.68
N GLU A 687 -1.11 -45.92 48.26
CA GLU A 687 0.33 -45.96 48.04
C GLU A 687 0.74 -46.06 46.57
N ALA A 688 1.60 -45.14 46.14
CA ALA A 688 2.40 -45.27 44.93
C ALA A 688 3.89 -45.08 45.28
N LYS A 689 4.51 -46.22 45.62
CA LYS A 689 5.91 -46.61 45.37
C LYS A 689 6.94 -45.48 45.32
N ALA A 690 7.59 -45.26 46.46
CA ALA A 690 8.83 -44.51 46.59
C ALA A 690 9.89 -44.99 45.58
N ILE A 691 10.37 -44.07 44.73
CA ILE A 691 11.69 -44.21 44.10
C ILE A 691 12.69 -43.72 45.13
N LYS A 692 13.49 -44.65 45.64
CA LYS A 692 14.60 -44.39 46.56
C LYS A 692 15.58 -43.39 45.95
N ASP A 693 16.02 -42.43 46.74
CA ASP A 693 17.33 -41.80 46.58
C ASP A 693 18.40 -42.89 46.54
N GLY A 694 18.86 -43.21 45.33
CA GLY A 694 20.07 -43.98 45.10
C GLY A 694 21.23 -43.03 44.85
N ALA A 695 22.39 -43.32 45.44
CA ALA A 695 23.63 -42.56 45.25
C ALA A 695 23.87 -42.27 43.76
N ILE A 696 23.80 -40.98 43.37
CA ILE A 696 24.12 -40.54 42.02
C ILE A 696 25.61 -40.80 41.78
N VAL A 697 25.93 -41.77 40.92
CA VAL A 697 27.31 -42.10 40.54
C VAL A 697 27.76 -41.11 39.47
N PRO A 698 28.77 -40.26 39.73
CA PRO A 698 29.25 -39.30 38.74
C PRO A 698 30.25 -39.95 37.77
N PRO A 699 30.34 -39.44 36.53
CA PRO A 699 31.28 -39.95 35.52
C PRO A 699 32.75 -39.78 35.95
N PRO A 700 33.71 -40.45 35.28
CA PRO A 700 35.15 -40.28 35.51
C PRO A 700 35.60 -38.82 35.44
N SER A 701 36.67 -38.45 36.17
CA SER A 701 37.10 -37.04 36.32
C SER A 701 37.42 -36.35 34.99
N ALA A 702 38.01 -37.06 34.02
CA ALA A 702 38.26 -36.51 32.67
C ALA A 702 36.96 -36.09 31.94
N GLN A 703 35.86 -36.81 32.19
CA GLN A 703 34.54 -36.50 31.64
C GLN A 703 33.87 -35.36 32.42
N LEU A 704 34.04 -35.29 33.75
CA LEU A 704 33.59 -34.15 34.56
C LEU A 704 34.30 -32.84 34.20
N GLU A 705 35.61 -32.88 33.91
CA GLU A 705 36.38 -31.72 33.44
C GLU A 705 35.91 -31.23 32.07
N THR A 706 35.62 -32.16 31.16
CA THR A 706 35.02 -31.85 29.86
C THR A 706 33.64 -31.21 30.04
N LEU A 707 32.83 -31.74 30.95
CA LEU A 707 31.52 -31.19 31.28
C LEU A 707 31.62 -29.81 31.95
N MET A 708 32.64 -29.57 32.78
CA MET A 708 32.93 -28.26 33.37
C MET A 708 33.23 -27.22 32.28
N GLN A 709 34.04 -27.58 31.30
CA GLN A 709 34.33 -26.71 30.15
C GLN A 709 33.06 -26.38 29.35
N LEU A 710 32.20 -27.39 29.09
CA LEU A 710 30.94 -27.19 28.40
C LEU A 710 29.95 -26.32 29.20
N ALA A 711 29.93 -26.48 30.53
CA ALA A 711 29.10 -25.71 31.46
C ALA A 711 29.55 -24.24 31.57
N LEU A 712 30.86 -24.00 31.65
CA LEU A 712 31.46 -22.65 31.62
C LEU A 712 31.24 -21.94 30.28
N ALA A 713 31.27 -22.69 29.18
CA ALA A 713 30.94 -22.20 27.85
C ALA A 713 29.43 -22.00 27.62
N GLY A 714 28.56 -22.40 28.56
CA GLY A 714 27.10 -22.29 28.46
C GLY A 714 26.49 -23.10 27.32
N ASN A 715 27.18 -24.11 26.80
CA ASN A 715 26.78 -24.84 25.60
C ASN A 715 25.78 -25.96 25.93
N MET A 716 24.53 -25.58 26.21
CA MET A 716 23.46 -26.50 26.64
C MET A 716 23.19 -27.65 25.64
N ARG A 717 23.36 -27.38 24.34
CA ARG A 717 23.20 -28.41 23.30
C ARG A 717 24.30 -29.47 23.40
N ALA A 718 25.55 -29.05 23.61
CA ALA A 718 26.66 -29.96 23.82
C ALA A 718 26.55 -30.71 25.16
N ILE A 719 26.04 -30.07 26.21
CA ILE A 719 25.80 -30.71 27.53
C ILE A 719 24.72 -31.79 27.43
N ARG A 720 23.61 -31.53 26.72
CA ARG A 720 22.56 -32.53 26.49
C ARG A 720 23.08 -33.72 25.70
N LYS A 721 23.84 -33.44 24.62
CA LYS A 721 24.50 -34.49 23.84
C LYS A 721 25.47 -35.30 24.69
N PHE A 722 26.29 -34.64 25.50
CA PHE A 722 27.20 -35.30 26.44
C PHE A 722 26.45 -36.18 27.45
N ALA A 723 25.30 -35.73 27.96
CA ALA A 723 24.47 -36.50 28.87
C ALA A 723 23.84 -37.74 28.20
N ASP A 724 23.39 -37.61 26.94
CA ASP A 724 22.89 -38.74 26.17
C ASP A 724 24.01 -39.76 25.86
N ASP A 725 25.18 -39.27 25.45
CA ASP A 725 26.36 -40.09 25.19
C ASP A 725 26.83 -40.80 26.49
N LEU A 726 26.77 -40.12 27.63
CA LEU A 726 27.13 -40.66 28.95
C LEU A 726 26.17 -41.76 29.41
N ALA A 727 24.85 -41.58 29.21
CA ALA A 727 23.84 -42.56 29.57
C ALA A 727 23.98 -43.87 28.75
N VAL A 728 24.48 -43.77 27.51
CA VAL A 728 24.75 -44.93 26.64
C VAL A 728 26.09 -45.59 26.99
N ALA A 729 27.12 -44.80 27.31
CA ALA A 729 28.47 -45.31 27.58
C ALA A 729 28.61 -45.98 28.96
N ASP A 730 27.91 -45.50 30.00
CA ASP A 730 27.91 -46.10 31.33
C ASP A 730 26.51 -46.04 31.98
N PRO A 731 25.77 -47.17 32.00
CA PRO A 731 24.45 -47.25 32.62
C PRO A 731 24.42 -46.86 34.11
N HIS A 732 25.54 -46.97 34.84
CA HIS A 732 25.62 -46.59 36.25
C HIS A 732 25.57 -45.07 36.46
N CYS A 733 25.96 -44.30 35.44
CA CYS A 733 25.87 -42.84 35.43
C CYS A 733 24.48 -42.33 34.97
N GLY A 734 23.51 -43.22 34.73
CA GLY A 734 22.21 -42.86 34.16
C GLY A 734 21.43 -41.83 34.98
N ALA A 735 21.44 -41.93 36.31
CA ALA A 735 20.78 -40.95 37.20
C ALA A 735 21.46 -39.57 37.13
N PHE A 736 22.79 -39.53 36.99
CA PHE A 736 23.55 -38.29 36.80
C PHE A 736 23.24 -37.65 35.44
N ALA A 737 23.19 -38.47 34.38
CA ALA A 737 22.86 -38.03 33.03
C ALA A 737 21.44 -37.46 32.93
N GLU A 738 20.43 -38.11 33.53
CA GLU A 738 19.06 -37.59 33.55
C GLU A 738 18.93 -36.29 34.34
N ARG A 739 19.66 -36.17 35.47
CA ARG A 739 19.73 -34.91 36.21
C ARG A 739 20.36 -33.80 35.37
N LEU A 740 21.45 -34.10 34.67
CA LEU A 740 22.14 -33.15 33.79
C LEU A 740 21.27 -32.72 32.60
N LYS A 741 20.51 -33.65 31.99
CA LYS A 741 19.53 -33.33 30.94
C LYS A 741 18.43 -32.41 31.45
N THR A 742 17.92 -32.68 32.65
CA THR A 742 16.87 -31.87 33.29
C THR A 742 17.36 -30.43 33.51
N LEU A 743 18.56 -30.27 34.08
CA LEU A 743 19.16 -28.96 34.31
C LEU A 743 19.49 -28.22 33.01
N ALA A 744 20.00 -28.93 31.99
CA ALA A 744 20.33 -28.33 30.69
C ALA A 744 19.09 -27.98 29.85
N ALA A 745 18.00 -28.74 29.97
CA ALA A 745 16.71 -28.41 29.37
C ALA A 745 16.09 -27.15 30.01
N GLY A 746 16.28 -26.97 31.32
CA GLY A 746 15.89 -25.76 32.05
C GLY A 746 16.86 -24.58 31.93
N TYR A 747 17.91 -24.66 31.10
CA TYR A 747 18.96 -23.63 30.95
C TYR A 747 19.62 -23.20 32.29
N GLN A 748 19.70 -24.11 33.26
CA GLN A 748 20.18 -23.82 34.60
C GLN A 748 21.72 -23.91 34.69
N SER A 749 22.44 -23.06 33.95
CA SER A 749 23.92 -23.01 33.92
C SER A 749 24.58 -23.01 35.31
N PRO A 750 24.11 -22.20 36.29
CA PRO A 750 24.67 -22.21 37.65
C PRO A 750 24.51 -23.56 38.36
N ALA A 751 23.32 -24.16 38.28
CA ALA A 751 23.06 -25.46 38.93
C ALA A 751 23.86 -26.61 38.30
N ILE A 752 24.17 -26.52 37.00
CA ILE A 752 25.06 -27.48 36.33
C ILE A 752 26.50 -27.29 36.82
N LEU A 753 26.97 -26.05 36.93
CA LEU A 753 28.31 -25.74 37.46
C LEU A 753 28.45 -26.21 38.91
N ASP A 754 27.43 -26.01 39.75
CA ASP A 754 27.41 -26.46 41.13
C ASP A 754 27.43 -27.99 41.22
N LEU A 755 26.64 -28.68 40.40
CA LEU A 755 26.60 -30.14 40.32
C LEU A 755 27.97 -30.72 39.93
N VAL A 756 28.63 -30.16 38.91
CA VAL A 756 29.94 -30.64 38.43
C VAL A 756 31.03 -30.31 39.44
N SER A 757 31.02 -29.11 40.03
CA SER A 757 32.00 -28.69 41.04
C SER A 757 31.91 -29.53 42.30
N TYR A 758 30.69 -29.84 42.75
CA TYR A 758 30.46 -30.70 43.92
C TYR A 758 31.13 -32.07 43.75
N HIS A 759 30.97 -32.72 42.60
CA HIS A 759 31.54 -34.05 42.35
C HIS A 759 33.04 -34.05 42.01
N LEU A 760 33.57 -32.96 41.42
CA LEU A 760 35.03 -32.79 41.24
C LEU A 760 35.74 -32.58 42.59
N ASN A 761 35.18 -31.73 43.45
CA ASN A 761 35.76 -31.44 44.76
C ASN A 761 35.65 -32.62 45.73
N ALA A 762 34.54 -33.36 45.71
CA ALA A 762 34.35 -34.55 46.54
C ALA A 762 35.36 -35.69 46.22
N ARG A 763 35.92 -35.74 45.01
CA ARG A 763 36.95 -36.71 44.61
C ARG A 763 38.38 -36.24 44.82
N GLN A 764 38.62 -34.95 45.02
CA GLN A 764 39.94 -34.43 45.41
C GLN A 764 40.18 -34.52 46.92
N ALA A 765 39.11 -34.67 47.71
CA ALA A 765 39.14 -34.84 49.16
C ALA A 765 39.16 -36.32 49.62
N ALA A 766 39.08 -37.27 48.68
CA ALA A 766 39.16 -38.72 48.89
C ALA A 766 40.42 -39.27 48.21
#